data_AF-A0A0P6K0T5-F1
#
_entry.id   AF-A0A0P6K0T5-F1
#
_cell.length_a   1.000
_cell.length_b   1.000
_cell.length_c   1.000
_cell.angle_alpha   90.00
_cell.angle_beta   90.00
_cell.angle_gamma   90.00
#
_symmetry.space_group_name_H-M   'P 1'
#
loop_
_entity.id
_entity.type
_entity.pdbx_description
1 polymer ?
#
loop_
_entity_poly.entity_id
_entity_poly.type
_entity_poly.pdbx_seq_one_letter_code
_entity_poly.pdbx_strand_id
1 'polypeptide(L)'
;MATKRTEHSIFIDLKRSIVSTQKDVAFLKKCLKEKLTPVSHRIKMGPHIPQHIKKTAEKEYITASINSHYAKLDKLTTRCYFLHLKLAQEYPEGFPLFLTKVKRAEECEADRKNRLHRKKLASMRSKTTEVNCVPAPIIEPIEDFVVNRSTQQFTVEQLTHLNKGLGYAVTTKPDVEKIIVDMETAIIQNVPIKDQNTTRNIVAKAITTGQRSKADKDETRIVKELKDKPVFYIKADKGNAVVIMDKTDYDEQMAKKINEGPYRHLRVDPLPGLIKLTDKTLKDCKAIIGEARLKESNPILPRIKGLPKIHKPGKEMREIISADGSPTHKLAKWLVKEFQSMPNPFPTRSVKNTQEFSQKLLESGHIEDDEMMVSFDVAALFPSVPVKDSLNLLEDWLLPQRTDAAWKGKVRTYMRLARLCMDENYFQFRGNFYKQTKGAPMGNPLSPFLCELFMANFEENLKKQGVLPDKWWRYVDDIFSVIKRNDLAKILDTINSVHKDIKFTHEEEKDGKLSFLDLLVTREESSTYNFEIYRKPTNTQRVIPYTSNHSFQHKMAAFHHMIHRMQTLPLSEHGKTKELEYIYETARINGYKERTIKAIIDKKERQRIRNALTTLTPITEPMKRVSIPYDVHISKQLRPKLRNFGIDLVFSSRDNQLRTSLGSTKDPVNTLNKAGVYKISCSHCSKVYVGQTKRSLEVRFKEHLAEIGKAQKTIDKGMTYDFKSKVAEHIFSEGHTITTADIKILRNVSSPWKLDVAESLEICKQVPTTLLNRDNGNGNTWLFNLVPTNRSR
;
A
#
# COMPACT_ATOMS: atom_id res chain seq x y z
N MET A 1 30.86 43.35 3.40
CA MET A 1 30.65 44.65 4.07
C MET A 1 29.73 44.46 5.26
N ALA A 2 30.25 44.54 6.49
CA ALA A 2 29.42 44.44 7.69
C ALA A 2 28.61 45.74 7.83
N THR A 3 27.29 45.67 7.64
CA THR A 3 26.37 46.79 7.84
C THR A 3 26.53 47.34 9.25
N LYS A 4 27.01 48.60 9.38
CA LYS A 4 27.01 49.35 10.65
C LYS A 4 25.58 49.33 11.21
N ARG A 5 25.39 48.73 12.39
CA ARG A 5 24.08 48.74 13.07
C ARG A 5 23.76 50.17 13.49
N THR A 6 22.53 50.62 13.21
CA THR A 6 22.03 51.91 13.66
C THR A 6 21.90 51.95 15.19
N GLU A 7 22.04 53.12 15.80
CA GLU A 7 21.98 53.29 17.26
C GLU A 7 20.63 52.85 17.86
N HIS A 8 19.54 53.04 17.11
CA HIS A 8 18.21 52.51 17.42
C HIS A 8 18.17 50.98 17.54
N SER A 9 18.87 50.27 16.64
CA SER A 9 18.98 48.80 16.67
C SER A 9 19.80 48.34 17.87
N ILE A 10 20.89 49.05 18.18
CA ILE A 10 21.73 48.79 19.36
C ILE A 10 20.92 48.98 20.64
N PHE A 11 20.06 50.01 20.72
CA PHE A 11 19.20 50.26 21.88
C PHE A 11 18.20 49.12 22.12
N ILE A 12 17.52 48.65 21.06
CA ILE A 12 16.60 47.50 21.14
C ILE A 12 17.34 46.24 21.61
N ASP A 13 18.54 45.98 21.07
CA ASP A 13 19.35 44.81 21.44
C ASP A 13 19.84 44.87 22.90
N LEU A 14 20.20 46.08 23.39
CA LEU A 14 20.55 46.28 24.80
C LEU A 14 19.35 46.00 25.71
N LYS A 15 18.17 46.52 25.39
CA LYS A 15 16.93 46.29 26.15
C LYS A 15 16.53 44.81 26.19
N ARG A 16 16.60 44.12 25.04
CA ARG A 16 16.42 42.65 24.98
C ARG A 16 17.43 41.91 25.85
N SER A 17 18.70 42.34 25.83
CA SER A 17 19.77 41.72 26.62
C SER A 17 19.57 41.91 28.12
N ILE A 18 19.10 43.09 28.55
CA ILE A 18 18.72 43.39 29.93
C ILE A 18 17.61 42.46 30.38
N VAL A 19 16.50 42.42 29.64
CA VAL A 19 15.34 41.56 29.95
C VAL A 19 15.73 40.08 29.97
N SER A 20 16.48 39.61 28.99
CA SER A 20 17.00 38.24 28.96
C SER A 20 17.81 37.93 30.23
N THR A 21 18.74 38.81 30.60
CA THR A 21 19.61 38.64 31.77
C THR A 21 18.81 38.64 33.07
N GLN A 22 17.80 39.51 33.20
CA GLN A 22 16.87 39.51 34.35
C GLN A 22 16.09 38.19 34.46
N LYS A 23 15.60 37.66 33.34
CA LYS A 23 14.90 36.36 33.33
C LYS A 23 15.85 35.20 33.64
N ASP A 24 17.11 35.26 33.22
CA ASP A 24 18.14 34.27 33.55
C ASP A 24 18.44 34.27 35.05
N VAL A 25 18.59 35.46 35.68
CA VAL A 25 18.74 35.61 37.14
C VAL A 25 17.53 35.04 37.88
N ALA A 26 16.31 35.38 37.47
CA ALA A 26 15.09 34.87 38.09
C ALA A 26 14.99 33.34 38.01
N PHE A 27 15.41 32.75 36.87
CA PHE A 27 15.48 31.30 36.70
C PHE A 27 16.51 30.66 37.64
N LEU A 28 17.71 31.21 37.75
CA LEU A 28 18.75 30.67 38.65
C LEU A 28 18.37 30.80 40.13
N LYS A 29 17.76 31.92 40.55
CA LYS A 29 17.20 32.08 41.90
C LYS A 29 16.11 31.04 42.18
N LYS A 30 15.25 30.78 41.22
CA LYS A 30 14.22 29.74 41.33
C LYS A 30 14.83 28.33 41.44
N CYS A 31 15.91 28.07 40.71
CA CYS A 31 16.67 26.82 40.83
C CYS A 31 17.27 26.65 42.24
N LEU A 32 17.85 27.69 42.83
CA LEU A 32 18.34 27.66 44.21
C LEU A 32 17.21 27.40 45.23
N LYS A 33 16.07 28.08 45.06
CA LYS A 33 14.89 27.89 45.94
C LYS A 33 14.34 26.46 45.88
N GLU A 34 14.31 25.87 44.68
CA GLU A 34 13.78 24.52 44.46
C GLU A 34 14.86 23.41 44.58
N LYS A 35 16.09 23.75 45.00
CA LYS A 35 17.24 22.81 45.08
C LYS A 35 17.52 22.05 43.77
N LEU A 36 17.32 22.71 42.62
CA LEU A 36 17.56 22.16 41.29
C LEU A 36 18.88 22.67 40.70
N THR A 37 19.68 21.79 40.07
CA THR A 37 20.90 22.18 39.34
C THR A 37 20.69 22.15 37.81
N PRO A 38 20.73 23.30 37.11
CA PRO A 38 20.74 23.36 35.65
C PRO A 38 21.90 22.57 35.05
N VAL A 39 21.70 21.97 33.87
CA VAL A 39 22.73 21.15 33.20
C VAL A 39 24.04 21.94 32.98
N SER A 40 23.95 23.23 32.69
CA SER A 40 25.10 24.14 32.54
C SER A 40 25.91 24.36 33.82
N HIS A 41 25.34 24.03 34.98
CA HIS A 41 25.91 24.27 36.31
C HIS A 41 26.25 22.98 37.04
N ARG A 42 26.18 21.83 36.36
CA ARG A 42 26.55 20.53 36.91
C ARG A 42 28.04 20.32 36.82
N ILE A 43 28.66 19.95 37.93
CA ILE A 43 30.10 19.71 38.00
C ILE A 43 30.35 18.21 37.82
N LYS A 44 31.26 17.83 36.91
CA LYS A 44 31.73 16.45 36.79
C LYS A 44 32.86 16.24 37.80
N MET A 45 32.68 15.31 38.72
CA MET A 45 33.67 14.92 39.73
C MET A 45 33.86 13.41 39.71
N GLY A 46 35.04 12.94 40.13
CA GLY A 46 35.38 11.51 40.21
C GLY A 46 34.54 10.75 41.26
N PRO A 47 34.49 9.41 41.17
CA PRO A 47 33.57 8.57 41.95
C PRO A 47 33.82 8.56 43.47
N HIS A 48 34.97 9.05 43.94
CA HIS A 48 35.37 9.04 45.35
C HIS A 48 34.93 10.29 46.13
N ILE A 49 34.36 11.31 45.48
CA ILE A 49 33.96 12.55 46.17
C ILE A 49 32.51 12.45 46.66
N PRO A 50 32.25 12.71 47.97
CA PRO A 50 30.90 12.67 48.52
C PRO A 50 29.90 13.58 47.81
N GLN A 51 28.69 13.07 47.57
CA GLN A 51 27.62 13.76 46.85
C GLN A 51 27.20 15.11 47.47
N HIS A 52 27.38 15.29 48.79
CA HIS A 52 27.07 16.55 49.46
C HIS A 52 28.04 17.67 49.07
N ILE A 53 29.35 17.37 48.95
CA ILE A 53 30.37 18.34 48.51
C ILE A 53 30.07 18.80 47.08
N LYS A 54 29.72 17.85 46.20
CA LYS A 54 29.30 18.16 44.83
C LYS A 54 28.09 19.10 44.78
N LYS A 55 27.07 18.85 45.59
CA LYS A 55 25.88 19.71 45.66
C LYS A 55 26.20 21.11 46.21
N THR A 56 27.11 21.22 47.18
CA THR A 56 27.59 22.50 47.71
C THR A 56 28.33 23.31 46.64
N ALA A 57 29.26 22.68 45.91
CA ALA A 57 30.00 23.33 44.83
C ALA A 57 29.08 23.77 43.66
N GLU A 58 28.10 22.96 43.28
CA GLU A 58 27.09 23.33 42.27
C GLU A 58 26.23 24.52 42.72
N LYS A 59 25.87 24.59 44.01
CA LYS A 59 25.12 25.70 44.60
C LYS A 59 25.96 26.99 44.59
N GLU A 60 27.22 26.91 44.97
CA GLU A 60 28.17 28.04 44.92
C GLU A 60 28.36 28.52 43.48
N TYR A 61 28.46 27.60 42.51
CA TYR A 61 28.58 27.96 41.11
C TYR A 61 27.34 28.69 40.56
N ILE A 62 26.13 28.26 40.96
CA ILE A 62 24.89 28.98 40.63
C ILE A 62 24.90 30.37 41.26
N THR A 63 25.35 30.51 42.51
CA THR A 63 25.41 31.79 43.23
C THR A 63 26.41 32.76 42.58
N ALA A 64 27.60 32.28 42.24
CA ALA A 64 28.61 33.04 41.50
C ALA A 64 28.08 33.46 40.11
N SER A 65 27.34 32.57 39.43
CA SER A 65 26.69 32.91 38.17
C SER A 65 25.64 34.01 38.33
N ILE A 66 24.83 33.99 39.39
CA ILE A 66 23.86 35.06 39.67
C ILE A 66 24.58 36.40 39.84
N ASN A 67 25.67 36.44 40.62
CA ASN A 67 26.45 37.65 40.83
C ASN A 67 27.07 38.18 39.53
N SER A 68 27.59 37.28 38.68
CA SER A 68 28.09 37.63 37.35
C SER A 68 27.00 38.22 36.46
N HIS A 69 25.78 37.66 36.48
CA HIS A 69 24.65 38.21 35.73
C HIS A 69 24.20 39.58 36.27
N TYR A 70 24.28 39.83 37.58
CA TYR A 70 24.02 41.16 38.15
C TYR A 70 25.06 42.19 37.72
N ALA A 71 26.35 41.85 37.76
CA ALA A 71 27.41 42.72 37.25
C ALA A 71 27.26 43.00 35.74
N LYS A 72 26.79 42.01 34.97
CA LYS A 72 26.45 42.20 33.55
C LYS A 72 25.24 43.10 33.38
N LEU A 73 24.21 42.95 34.22
CA LEU A 73 23.00 43.77 34.18
C LEU A 73 23.32 45.23 34.46
N ASP A 74 24.20 45.51 35.41
CA ASP A 74 24.67 46.85 35.74
C ASP A 74 25.35 47.50 34.51
N LYS A 75 26.34 46.82 33.91
CA LYS A 75 27.01 47.28 32.68
C LYS A 75 26.04 47.55 31.52
N LEU A 76 25.07 46.66 31.32
CA LEU A 76 24.07 46.80 30.24
C LEU A 76 23.11 47.95 30.52
N THR A 77 22.66 48.12 31.77
CA THR A 77 21.75 49.19 32.19
C THR A 77 22.41 50.54 32.05
N THR A 78 23.65 50.70 32.51
CA THR A 78 24.44 51.93 32.39
C THR A 78 24.65 52.31 30.92
N ARG A 79 25.03 51.35 30.06
CA ARG A 79 25.17 51.60 28.62
C ARG A 79 23.83 51.96 27.95
N CYS A 80 22.75 51.30 28.36
CA CYS A 80 21.41 51.61 27.86
C CYS A 80 20.94 52.99 28.30
N TYR A 81 21.29 53.43 29.51
CA TYR A 81 20.94 54.75 30.04
C TYR A 81 21.61 55.87 29.24
N PHE A 82 22.93 55.79 29.01
CA PHE A 82 23.61 56.79 28.19
C PHE A 82 23.08 56.85 26.75
N LEU A 83 22.77 55.69 26.16
CA LEU A 83 22.18 55.64 24.82
C LEU A 83 20.73 56.15 24.81
N HIS A 84 19.98 55.97 25.89
CA HIS A 84 18.64 56.54 26.06
C HIS A 84 18.70 58.07 26.04
N LEU A 85 19.59 58.66 26.84
CA LEU A 85 19.78 60.12 26.90
C LEU A 85 20.17 60.69 25.54
N LYS A 86 21.13 60.02 24.86
CA LYS A 86 21.57 60.42 23.52
C LYS A 86 20.42 60.40 22.50
N LEU A 87 19.69 59.28 22.41
CA LEU A 87 18.57 59.14 21.46
C LEU A 87 17.39 60.06 21.79
N ALA A 88 17.16 60.37 23.08
CA ALA A 88 16.13 61.33 23.50
C ALA A 88 16.47 62.77 23.06
N GLN A 89 17.75 63.14 23.08
CA GLN A 89 18.23 64.45 22.62
C GLN A 89 18.25 64.57 21.09
N GLU A 90 18.69 63.52 20.39
CA GLU A 90 18.82 63.55 18.92
C GLU A 90 17.48 63.38 18.19
N TYR A 91 16.47 62.81 18.83
CA TYR A 91 15.20 62.47 18.17
C TYR A 91 13.95 62.66 19.06
N PRO A 92 13.68 63.87 19.59
CA PRO A 92 12.64 64.07 20.62
C PRO A 92 11.22 63.76 20.16
N GLU A 93 10.83 64.15 18.93
CA GLU A 93 9.43 64.03 18.47
C GLU A 93 8.98 62.58 18.25
N GLY A 94 9.86 61.71 17.75
CA GLY A 94 9.51 60.30 17.50
C GLY A 94 10.01 59.33 18.58
N PHE A 95 10.73 59.80 19.60
CA PHE A 95 11.23 58.96 20.69
C PHE A 95 10.11 58.20 21.44
N PRO A 96 8.94 58.81 21.76
CA PRO A 96 7.84 58.08 22.41
C PRO A 96 7.31 56.90 21.56
N LEU A 97 7.21 57.08 20.24
CA LEU A 97 6.78 56.04 19.31
C LEU A 97 7.85 54.96 19.13
N PHE A 98 9.13 55.32 19.23
CA PHE A 98 10.22 54.35 19.27
C PHE A 98 10.20 53.52 20.56
N LEU A 99 9.95 54.14 21.72
CA LEU A 99 9.84 53.44 23.01
C LEU A 99 8.71 52.41 23.06
N THR A 100 7.59 52.63 22.34
CA THR A 100 6.54 51.61 22.22
C THR A 100 6.99 50.39 21.41
N LYS A 101 7.81 50.58 20.36
CA LYS A 101 8.46 49.45 19.64
C LYS A 101 9.45 48.71 20.53
N VAL A 102 10.21 49.44 21.35
CA VAL A 102 11.15 48.86 22.32
C VAL A 102 10.40 48.01 23.36
N LYS A 103 9.30 48.52 23.95
CA LYS A 103 8.46 47.76 24.90
C LYS A 103 7.95 46.44 24.31
N ARG A 104 7.45 46.45 23.07
CA ARG A 104 7.04 45.21 22.37
C ARG A 104 8.20 44.22 22.22
N ALA A 105 9.41 44.72 21.93
CA ALA A 105 10.60 43.89 21.79
C ALA A 105 11.05 43.30 23.15
N GLU A 106 10.92 44.05 24.25
CA GLU A 106 11.15 43.60 25.62
C GLU A 106 10.16 42.49 26.01
N GLU A 107 8.87 42.70 25.76
CA GLU A 107 7.80 41.72 26.03
C GLU A 107 8.03 40.40 25.28
N CYS A 108 8.32 40.47 23.98
CA CYS A 108 8.60 39.27 23.16
C CYS A 108 9.81 38.48 23.68
N GLU A 109 10.87 39.17 24.11
CA GLU A 109 12.08 38.52 24.65
C GLU A 109 11.82 37.92 26.04
N ALA A 110 11.07 38.63 26.90
CA ALA A 110 10.62 38.10 28.18
C ALA A 110 9.81 36.81 28.01
N ASP A 111 8.89 36.80 27.04
CA ASP A 111 8.05 35.65 26.72
C ASP A 111 8.84 34.45 26.20
N ARG A 112 9.78 34.69 25.28
CA ARG A 112 10.69 33.69 24.74
C ARG A 112 11.49 33.02 25.86
N LYS A 113 12.09 33.82 26.75
CA LYS A 113 12.88 33.36 27.89
C LYS A 113 12.04 32.62 28.93
N ASN A 114 10.84 33.13 29.25
CA ASN A 114 9.92 32.47 30.15
C ASN A 114 9.52 31.08 29.64
N ARG A 115 9.18 30.93 28.35
CA ARG A 115 8.86 29.62 27.74
C ARG A 115 10.05 28.66 27.80
N LEU A 116 11.27 29.15 27.51
CA LEU A 116 12.49 28.35 27.61
C LEU A 116 12.76 27.89 29.04
N HIS A 117 12.63 28.79 30.03
CA HIS A 117 12.85 28.48 31.44
C HIS A 117 11.78 27.54 32.01
N ARG A 118 10.51 27.67 31.61
CA ARG A 118 9.45 26.71 31.96
C ARG A 118 9.79 25.30 31.46
N LYS A 119 10.25 25.16 30.21
CA LYS A 119 10.70 23.86 29.66
C LYS A 119 11.91 23.29 30.43
N LYS A 120 12.91 24.12 30.75
CA LYS A 120 14.07 23.71 31.54
C LYS A 120 13.68 23.25 32.95
N LEU A 121 12.83 24.01 33.65
CA LEU A 121 12.32 23.65 34.98
C LEU A 121 11.51 22.35 34.95
N ALA A 122 10.60 22.19 33.98
CA ALA A 122 9.81 20.96 33.83
C ALA A 122 10.69 19.73 33.58
N SER A 123 11.74 19.87 32.76
CA SER A 123 12.72 18.80 32.52
C SER A 123 13.57 18.47 33.76
N MET A 124 13.85 19.44 34.64
CA MET A 124 14.58 19.18 35.89
C MET A 124 13.66 18.56 36.95
N ARG A 125 12.42 19.02 37.05
CA ARG A 125 11.42 18.48 38.00
C ARG A 125 11.06 17.04 37.71
N SER A 126 10.84 16.68 36.44
CA SER A 126 10.57 15.29 36.01
C SER A 126 11.71 14.32 36.36
N LYS A 127 12.97 14.78 36.32
CA LYS A 127 14.12 13.97 36.76
C LYS A 127 14.25 13.83 38.28
N THR A 128 13.54 14.66 39.05
CA THR A 128 13.56 14.61 40.53
C THR A 128 12.40 13.76 41.07
N THR A 129 11.49 13.31 40.20
CA THR A 129 10.30 12.49 40.52
C THR A 129 10.45 11.01 40.09
N GLU A 130 11.67 10.53 39.85
CA GLU A 130 11.93 9.10 39.66
C GLU A 130 12.25 8.42 41.01
N VAL A 131 11.23 8.30 41.86
CA VAL A 131 10.88 7.02 42.51
C VAL A 131 9.37 6.95 42.48
N ASN A 132 8.84 6.75 41.29
CA ASN A 132 7.62 5.99 41.09
C ASN A 132 7.73 5.50 39.65
N CYS A 133 7.83 4.18 39.53
CA CYS A 133 7.78 3.48 38.27
C CYS A 133 6.52 3.98 37.55
N VAL A 134 6.69 4.83 36.54
CA VAL A 134 5.68 4.92 35.49
C VAL A 134 5.72 3.55 34.85
N PRO A 135 4.68 2.72 34.98
CA PRO A 135 4.62 1.50 34.19
C PRO A 135 4.81 1.93 32.74
N ALA A 136 5.48 1.09 31.95
CA ALA A 136 5.42 1.20 30.49
C ALA A 136 3.99 1.60 30.10
N PRO A 137 3.79 2.56 29.17
CA PRO A 137 2.47 3.05 28.82
C PRO A 137 1.56 1.85 28.77
N ILE A 138 0.54 1.84 29.63
CA ILE A 138 -0.40 0.71 29.70
C ILE A 138 -0.82 0.53 28.25
N ILE A 139 -0.30 -0.55 27.64
CA ILE A 139 -0.81 -1.04 26.39
C ILE A 139 -2.16 -1.52 26.88
N GLU A 140 -3.18 -0.67 26.73
CA GLU A 140 -4.57 -1.12 26.80
C GLU A 140 -4.59 -2.45 26.05
N PRO A 141 -5.11 -3.53 26.69
CA PRO A 141 -5.03 -4.87 26.11
C PRO A 141 -5.46 -4.75 24.67
N ILE A 142 -4.53 -4.97 23.74
CA ILE A 142 -4.82 -4.82 22.32
C ILE A 142 -6.00 -5.77 22.11
N GLU A 143 -7.17 -5.22 21.78
CA GLU A 143 -8.36 -6.02 21.49
C GLU A 143 -7.91 -7.20 20.63
N ASP A 144 -8.28 -8.42 21.05
CA ASP A 144 -7.74 -9.61 20.42
C ASP A 144 -8.36 -9.76 19.03
N PHE A 145 -7.70 -9.18 18.02
CA PHE A 145 -8.10 -9.33 16.63
C PHE A 145 -7.41 -10.54 15.96
N VAL A 146 -7.05 -11.53 16.77
CA VAL A 146 -6.59 -12.86 16.35
C VAL A 146 -7.62 -13.88 16.80
N VAL A 147 -8.20 -14.61 15.84
CA VAL A 147 -9.14 -15.69 16.11
C VAL A 147 -8.42 -17.02 15.91
N ASN A 148 -8.08 -17.70 16.99
CA ASN A 148 -7.49 -19.03 16.91
C ASN A 148 -8.60 -20.09 16.76
N ARG A 149 -8.71 -20.70 15.57
CA ARG A 149 -9.58 -21.85 15.29
C ARG A 149 -8.78 -23.16 15.18
N SER A 150 -7.47 -23.11 15.38
CA SER A 150 -6.59 -24.27 15.30
C SER A 150 -6.46 -24.98 16.65
N THR A 151 -6.04 -26.23 16.61
CA THR A 151 -5.65 -27.03 17.77
C THR A 151 -4.33 -26.58 18.41
N GLN A 152 -3.57 -25.70 17.74
CA GLN A 152 -2.25 -25.27 18.18
C GLN A 152 -2.33 -24.20 19.28
N GLN A 153 -1.41 -24.27 20.24
CA GLN A 153 -1.21 -23.24 21.26
C GLN A 153 -0.20 -22.20 20.79
N PHE A 154 -0.39 -20.95 21.25
CA PHE A 154 0.45 -19.80 20.92
C PHE A 154 0.83 -19.05 22.19
N THR A 155 2.07 -18.55 22.22
CA THR A 155 2.51 -17.70 23.33
C THR A 155 1.88 -16.31 23.22
N VAL A 156 1.84 -15.57 24.33
CA VAL A 156 1.36 -14.17 24.34
C VAL A 156 2.18 -13.30 23.37
N GLU A 157 3.49 -13.52 23.27
CA GLU A 157 4.36 -12.81 22.32
C GLU A 157 3.96 -13.07 20.86
N GLN A 158 3.68 -14.34 20.52
CA GLN A 158 3.24 -14.75 19.19
C GLN A 158 1.89 -14.14 18.82
N LEU A 159 0.91 -14.19 19.73
CA LEU A 159 -0.41 -13.59 19.53
C LEU A 159 -0.30 -12.07 19.40
N THR A 160 0.48 -11.41 20.26
CA THR A 160 0.74 -9.96 20.18
C THR A 160 1.34 -9.58 18.82
N HIS A 161 2.26 -10.40 18.30
CA HIS A 161 2.87 -10.17 16.99
C HIS A 161 1.87 -10.34 15.84
N LEU A 162 1.02 -11.38 15.88
CA LEU A 162 -0.08 -11.58 14.94
C LEU A 162 -1.13 -10.48 15.06
N ASN A 163 -1.31 -9.90 16.24
CA ASN A 163 -2.26 -8.82 16.50
C ASN A 163 -1.87 -7.50 15.82
N LYS A 164 -0.60 -7.35 15.39
CA LYS A 164 -0.16 -6.27 14.49
C LYS A 164 -0.73 -6.41 13.07
N GLY A 165 -1.30 -7.58 12.75
CA GLY A 165 -1.94 -7.93 11.47
C GLY A 165 -0.97 -8.48 10.43
N LEU A 166 -1.48 -9.31 9.52
CA LEU A 166 -0.68 -9.94 8.46
C LEU A 166 -0.02 -8.95 7.48
N GLY A 167 -0.53 -7.71 7.42
CA GLY A 167 0.05 -6.62 6.65
C GLY A 167 1.25 -5.95 7.33
N TYR A 168 1.58 -6.28 8.58
CA TYR A 168 2.73 -5.74 9.30
C TYR A 168 4.04 -6.16 8.64
N ALA A 169 4.89 -5.18 8.32
CA ALA A 169 6.24 -5.42 7.83
C ALA A 169 7.24 -5.46 8.99
N VAL A 170 8.00 -6.55 9.04
CA VAL A 170 9.05 -6.84 10.00
C VAL A 170 10.32 -6.06 9.66
N THR A 171 11.10 -5.71 10.67
CA THR A 171 12.40 -5.05 10.46
C THR A 171 13.45 -6.09 10.08
N THR A 172 13.72 -6.22 8.78
CA THR A 172 14.72 -7.13 8.23
C THR A 172 15.93 -6.37 7.67
N LYS A 173 17.01 -7.10 7.37
CA LYS A 173 18.15 -6.52 6.63
C LYS A 173 17.70 -6.08 5.23
N PRO A 174 18.22 -4.95 4.70
CA PRO A 174 17.86 -4.51 3.36
C PRO A 174 18.28 -5.55 2.31
N ASP A 175 17.37 -5.87 1.39
CA ASP A 175 17.67 -6.67 0.19
C ASP A 175 18.41 -5.79 -0.83
N VAL A 176 19.72 -5.64 -0.60
CA VAL A 176 20.61 -4.80 -1.41
C VAL A 176 20.61 -5.24 -2.87
N GLU A 177 20.61 -6.56 -3.13
CA GLU A 177 20.60 -7.10 -4.49
C GLU A 177 19.36 -6.64 -5.25
N LYS A 178 18.18 -6.76 -4.64
CA LYS A 178 16.93 -6.31 -5.26
C LYS A 178 16.88 -4.79 -5.43
N ILE A 179 17.36 -4.02 -4.45
CA ILE A 179 17.46 -2.56 -4.56
C ILE A 179 18.37 -2.18 -5.74
N ILE A 180 19.52 -2.82 -5.91
CA ILE A 180 20.44 -2.56 -7.03
C ILE A 180 19.78 -2.89 -8.36
N VAL A 181 19.14 -4.06 -8.49
CA VAL A 181 18.46 -4.46 -9.73
C VAL A 181 17.37 -3.45 -10.10
N ASP A 182 16.53 -3.06 -9.12
CA ASP A 182 15.45 -2.10 -9.35
C ASP A 182 15.98 -0.69 -9.68
N MET A 183 17.05 -0.26 -9.02
CA MET A 183 17.67 1.05 -9.24
C MET A 183 18.41 1.14 -10.58
N GLU A 184 19.21 0.13 -10.93
CA GLU A 184 19.93 0.12 -12.21
C GLU A 184 18.94 0.06 -13.38
N THR A 185 17.89 -0.76 -13.26
CA THR A 185 16.80 -0.76 -14.25
C THR A 185 16.20 0.63 -14.43
N ALA A 186 15.96 1.35 -13.33
CA ALA A 186 15.39 2.69 -13.36
C ALA A 186 16.34 3.72 -13.98
N ILE A 187 17.64 3.62 -13.70
CA ILE A 187 18.69 4.49 -14.24
C ILE A 187 18.77 4.32 -15.76
N ILE A 188 18.90 3.08 -16.24
CA ILE A 188 19.02 2.76 -17.67
C ILE A 188 17.81 3.28 -18.44
N GLN A 189 16.60 3.14 -17.90
CA GLN A 189 15.36 3.49 -18.60
C GLN A 189 15.00 4.98 -18.56
N ASN A 190 15.36 5.70 -17.49
CA ASN A 190 14.76 7.00 -17.21
C ASN A 190 15.80 8.13 -17.06
N VAL A 191 17.10 7.82 -16.96
CA VAL A 191 18.15 8.83 -16.73
C VAL A 191 18.99 9.00 -18.00
N PRO A 192 19.20 10.24 -18.48
CA PRO A 192 20.10 10.52 -19.60
C PRO A 192 21.50 9.95 -19.37
N ILE A 193 22.15 9.41 -20.40
CA ILE A 193 23.44 8.73 -20.32
C ILE A 193 24.49 9.53 -19.54
N LYS A 194 24.57 10.85 -19.78
CA LYS A 194 25.50 11.78 -19.09
C LYS A 194 25.34 11.81 -17.56
N ASP A 195 24.13 11.57 -17.04
CA ASP A 195 23.79 11.69 -15.62
C ASP A 195 23.72 10.32 -14.92
N GLN A 196 23.82 9.21 -15.67
CA GLN A 196 23.68 7.86 -15.12
C GLN A 196 24.78 7.55 -14.09
N ASN A 197 26.04 7.87 -14.38
CA ASN A 197 27.14 7.60 -13.44
C ASN A 197 27.03 8.42 -12.15
N THR A 198 26.64 9.69 -12.25
CA THR A 198 26.33 10.54 -11.09
C THR A 198 25.21 9.93 -10.25
N THR A 199 24.17 9.41 -10.91
CA THR A 199 23.05 8.74 -10.25
C THR A 199 23.48 7.44 -9.57
N ARG A 200 24.31 6.61 -10.22
CA ARG A 200 24.91 5.40 -9.64
C ARG A 200 25.74 5.72 -8.39
N ASN A 201 26.54 6.79 -8.40
CA ASN A 201 27.30 7.24 -7.23
C ASN A 201 26.40 7.59 -6.03
N ILE A 202 25.27 8.26 -6.29
CA ILE A 202 24.27 8.58 -5.25
C ILE A 202 23.69 7.29 -4.67
N VAL A 203 23.35 6.32 -5.53
CA VAL A 203 22.81 5.01 -5.13
C VAL A 203 23.82 4.24 -4.28
N ALA A 204 25.06 4.12 -4.75
CA ALA A 204 26.14 3.46 -4.04
C ALA A 204 26.32 4.02 -2.63
N LYS A 205 26.45 5.35 -2.51
CA LYS A 205 26.62 6.03 -1.22
C LYS A 205 25.47 5.73 -0.25
N ALA A 206 24.22 5.72 -0.74
CA ALA A 206 23.05 5.42 0.07
C ALA A 206 23.06 3.96 0.56
N ILE A 207 23.43 3.02 -0.30
CA ILE A 207 23.54 1.59 0.03
C ILE A 207 24.64 1.37 1.07
N THR A 208 25.85 1.86 0.83
CA THR A 208 26.99 1.67 1.75
C THR A 208 26.71 2.26 3.13
N THR A 209 26.00 3.39 3.19
CA THR A 209 25.59 4.02 4.46
C THR A 209 24.47 3.23 5.14
N GLY A 210 23.51 2.72 4.38
CA GLY A 210 22.30 2.05 4.87
C GLY A 210 22.48 0.57 5.26
N GLN A 211 23.48 -0.11 4.71
CA GLN A 211 23.80 -1.52 5.01
C GLN A 211 24.14 -1.79 6.49
N ARG A 212 24.38 -0.74 7.29
CA ARG A 212 24.63 -0.86 8.75
C ARG A 212 23.36 -1.16 9.56
N SER A 213 22.19 -1.17 8.94
CA SER A 213 20.91 -1.53 9.58
C SER A 213 20.90 -3.00 10.05
N LYS A 214 20.47 -3.24 11.29
CA LYS A 214 20.32 -4.58 11.86
C LYS A 214 18.85 -5.00 11.84
N ALA A 215 18.61 -6.26 11.49
CA ALA A 215 17.31 -6.88 11.68
C ALA A 215 16.96 -6.93 13.18
N ASP A 216 15.68 -6.87 13.49
CA ASP A 216 15.18 -7.10 14.84
C ASP A 216 15.27 -8.61 15.13
N LYS A 217 16.13 -8.99 16.08
CA LYS A 217 16.39 -10.40 16.41
C LYS A 217 15.17 -11.08 17.01
N ASP A 218 14.39 -10.36 17.80
CA ASP A 218 13.23 -10.92 18.49
C ASP A 218 12.07 -11.11 17.49
N GLU A 219 11.81 -10.13 16.63
CA GLU A 219 10.82 -10.32 15.56
C GLU A 219 11.21 -11.46 14.61
N THR A 220 12.49 -11.59 14.27
CA THR A 220 12.98 -12.67 13.42
C THR A 220 12.79 -14.05 14.08
N ARG A 221 13.03 -14.16 15.40
CA ARG A 221 12.79 -15.38 16.17
C ARG A 221 11.31 -15.76 16.16
N ILE A 222 10.42 -14.83 16.51
CA ILE A 222 8.97 -15.06 16.59
C ILE A 222 8.42 -15.49 15.24
N VAL A 223 8.81 -14.83 14.15
CA VAL A 223 8.36 -15.20 12.79
C VAL A 223 8.80 -16.60 12.41
N LYS A 224 10.01 -17.02 12.81
CA LYS A 224 10.50 -18.37 12.56
C LYS A 224 9.65 -19.41 13.31
N GLU A 225 9.43 -19.21 14.61
CA GLU A 225 8.59 -20.10 15.43
C GLU A 225 7.16 -20.22 14.88
N LEU A 226 6.56 -19.10 14.44
CA LEU A 226 5.24 -19.10 13.84
C LEU A 226 5.20 -19.87 12.52
N LYS A 227 6.26 -19.78 11.71
CA LYS A 227 6.35 -20.45 10.41
C LYS A 227 6.47 -21.97 10.53
N ASP A 228 7.07 -22.45 11.61
CA ASP A 228 7.29 -23.89 11.85
C ASP A 228 6.00 -24.61 12.29
N LYS A 229 4.95 -23.87 12.69
CA LYS A 229 3.66 -24.45 13.07
C LYS A 229 2.85 -24.94 11.84
N PRO A 230 2.13 -26.08 11.93
CA PRO A 230 1.38 -26.67 10.82
C PRO A 230 0.01 -26.00 10.56
N VAL A 231 -0.03 -24.67 10.61
CA VAL A 231 -1.26 -23.86 10.48
C VAL A 231 -1.18 -22.91 9.29
N PHE A 232 -2.32 -22.39 8.88
CA PHE A 232 -2.44 -21.21 8.03
C PHE A 232 -2.80 -19.99 8.87
N TYR A 233 -2.17 -18.85 8.55
CA TYR A 233 -2.53 -17.54 9.07
C TYR A 233 -3.27 -16.77 7.98
N ILE A 234 -4.58 -16.61 8.14
CA ILE A 234 -5.48 -16.17 7.07
C ILE A 234 -6.14 -14.85 7.48
N LYS A 235 -6.36 -13.97 6.51
CA LYS A 235 -7.18 -12.77 6.75
C LYS A 235 -8.66 -13.17 6.81
N ALA A 236 -9.40 -12.69 7.79
CA ALA A 236 -10.87 -12.81 7.80
C ALA A 236 -11.50 -12.08 6.58
N ASP A 237 -12.67 -12.54 6.15
CA ASP A 237 -13.43 -11.92 5.05
C ASP A 237 -13.77 -10.44 5.36
N LYS A 238 -14.17 -10.16 6.61
CA LYS A 238 -14.50 -8.81 7.11
C LYS A 238 -13.66 -8.47 8.34
N GLY A 239 -13.44 -7.18 8.59
CA GLY A 239 -12.83 -6.70 9.84
C GLY A 239 -11.30 -6.71 9.93
N ASN A 240 -10.58 -7.25 8.94
CA ASN A 240 -9.10 -7.30 8.94
C ASN A 240 -8.47 -8.07 10.13
N ALA A 241 -9.24 -8.96 10.78
CA ALA A 241 -8.75 -9.89 11.78
C ALA A 241 -7.86 -10.99 11.16
N VAL A 242 -6.99 -11.57 11.99
CA VAL A 242 -6.16 -12.74 11.62
C VAL A 242 -6.85 -13.99 12.15
N VAL A 243 -7.07 -14.98 11.29
CA VAL A 243 -7.65 -16.27 11.67
C VAL A 243 -6.58 -17.33 11.52
N ILE A 244 -6.37 -18.11 12.58
CA ILE A 244 -5.44 -19.24 12.59
C ILE A 244 -6.24 -20.52 12.40
N MET A 245 -5.86 -21.34 11.43
CA MET A 245 -6.53 -22.61 11.13
C MET A 245 -5.52 -23.71 10.90
N ASP A 246 -5.81 -24.93 11.33
CA ASP A 246 -5.03 -26.09 10.95
C ASP A 246 -5.08 -26.28 9.43
N LYS A 247 -3.96 -26.69 8.84
CA LYS A 247 -3.88 -26.86 7.38
C LYS A 247 -4.89 -27.88 6.85
N THR A 248 -5.11 -28.96 7.60
CA THR A 248 -6.08 -30.01 7.30
C THR A 248 -7.51 -29.50 7.34
N ASP A 249 -7.92 -28.84 8.42
CA ASP A 249 -9.27 -28.26 8.58
C ASP A 249 -9.58 -27.22 7.50
N TYR A 250 -8.60 -26.40 7.11
CA TYR A 250 -8.75 -25.48 5.98
C TYR A 250 -8.98 -26.22 4.66
N ASP A 251 -8.19 -27.25 4.39
CA ASP A 251 -8.25 -28.00 3.14
C ASP A 251 -9.58 -28.79 3.03
N GLU A 252 -10.05 -29.38 4.12
CA GLU A 252 -11.35 -30.06 4.21
C GLU A 252 -12.52 -29.11 3.96
N GLN A 253 -12.52 -27.94 4.59
CA GLN A 253 -13.56 -26.92 4.37
C GLN A 253 -13.58 -26.43 2.92
N MET A 254 -12.41 -26.21 2.33
CA MET A 254 -12.31 -25.81 0.92
C MET A 254 -12.75 -26.93 -0.03
N ALA A 255 -12.37 -28.17 0.24
CA ALA A 255 -12.79 -29.32 -0.57
C ALA A 255 -14.31 -29.50 -0.52
N LYS A 256 -14.92 -29.39 0.68
CA LYS A 256 -16.38 -29.41 0.84
C LYS A 256 -17.06 -28.33 -0.01
N LYS A 257 -16.57 -27.09 0.07
CA LYS A 257 -17.08 -25.97 -0.75
C LYS A 257 -16.94 -26.20 -2.25
N ILE A 258 -15.84 -26.80 -2.70
CA ILE A 258 -15.62 -27.11 -4.11
C ILE A 258 -16.57 -28.23 -4.57
N ASN A 259 -16.80 -29.23 -3.73
CA ASN A 259 -17.67 -30.36 -4.06
C ASN A 259 -19.17 -29.98 -4.07
N GLU A 260 -19.60 -29.10 -3.17
CA GLU A 260 -20.98 -28.59 -3.11
C GLU A 260 -21.25 -27.45 -4.11
N GLY A 261 -20.20 -26.79 -4.60
CA GLY A 261 -20.30 -25.63 -5.47
C GLY A 261 -20.58 -25.99 -6.94
N PRO A 262 -20.79 -24.97 -7.81
CA PRO A 262 -21.02 -25.15 -9.24
C PRO A 262 -19.70 -25.44 -9.99
N TYR A 263 -18.96 -26.46 -9.55
CA TYR A 263 -17.63 -26.79 -10.03
C TYR A 263 -17.58 -28.23 -10.53
N ARG A 264 -16.93 -28.41 -11.68
CA ARG A 264 -16.69 -29.73 -12.26
C ARG A 264 -15.22 -30.07 -12.20
N HIS A 265 -14.90 -31.23 -11.61
CA HIS A 265 -13.54 -31.78 -11.60
C HIS A 265 -13.07 -32.15 -13.01
N LEU A 266 -11.78 -31.95 -13.29
CA LEU A 266 -11.12 -32.27 -14.55
C LEU A 266 -9.96 -33.24 -14.30
N ARG A 267 -9.86 -34.27 -15.14
CA ARG A 267 -8.80 -35.30 -15.04
C ARG A 267 -7.44 -34.84 -15.56
N VAL A 268 -7.41 -33.82 -16.41
CA VAL A 268 -6.22 -33.36 -17.12
C VAL A 268 -6.06 -31.85 -16.95
N ASP A 269 -4.81 -31.39 -16.86
CA ASP A 269 -4.49 -29.96 -16.83
C ASP A 269 -5.02 -29.24 -18.09
N PRO A 270 -5.95 -28.29 -17.96
CA PRO A 270 -6.51 -27.56 -19.10
C PRO A 270 -5.56 -26.50 -19.66
N LEU A 271 -4.50 -26.12 -18.94
CA LEU A 271 -3.66 -24.97 -19.27
C LEU A 271 -3.00 -25.05 -20.67
N PRO A 272 -2.41 -26.18 -21.12
CA PRO A 272 -1.79 -26.23 -22.45
C PRO A 272 -2.79 -26.03 -23.60
N GLY A 273 -3.96 -26.65 -23.48
CA GLY A 273 -5.04 -26.52 -24.47
C GLY A 273 -5.58 -25.09 -24.52
N LEU A 274 -5.72 -24.47 -23.36
CA LEU A 274 -6.18 -23.10 -23.21
C LEU A 274 -5.18 -22.09 -23.79
N ILE A 275 -3.88 -22.25 -23.53
CA ILE A 275 -2.83 -21.41 -24.14
C ILE A 275 -2.91 -21.50 -25.67
N LYS A 276 -3.01 -22.71 -26.22
CA LYS A 276 -3.11 -22.93 -27.67
C LYS A 276 -4.36 -22.27 -28.26
N LEU A 277 -5.51 -22.41 -27.60
CA LEU A 277 -6.77 -21.81 -28.02
C LEU A 277 -6.70 -20.28 -28.01
N THR A 278 -6.17 -19.70 -26.93
CA THR A 278 -6.01 -18.26 -26.78
C THR A 278 -5.04 -17.70 -27.81
N ASP A 279 -3.87 -18.32 -27.97
CA ASP A 279 -2.88 -17.90 -28.97
C ASP A 279 -3.44 -17.95 -30.40
N LYS A 280 -4.16 -19.03 -30.75
CA LYS A 280 -4.83 -19.15 -32.04
C LYS A 280 -5.85 -18.04 -32.23
N THR A 281 -6.70 -17.80 -31.24
CA THR A 281 -7.74 -16.77 -31.32
C THR A 281 -7.14 -15.36 -31.45
N LEU A 282 -6.09 -15.05 -30.70
CA LEU A 282 -5.38 -13.76 -30.82
C LEU A 282 -4.76 -13.60 -32.22
N LYS A 283 -4.22 -14.67 -32.81
CA LYS A 283 -3.67 -14.65 -34.17
C LYS A 283 -4.77 -14.41 -35.21
N ASP A 284 -5.90 -15.12 -35.11
CA ASP A 284 -7.02 -15.00 -36.04
C ASP A 284 -7.68 -13.61 -35.96
N CYS A 285 -7.67 -12.98 -34.78
CA CYS A 285 -8.28 -11.67 -34.52
C CYS A 285 -7.30 -10.49 -34.61
N LYS A 286 -6.09 -10.71 -35.16
CA LYS A 286 -5.01 -9.71 -35.19
C LYS A 286 -5.40 -8.40 -35.88
N ALA A 287 -6.27 -8.46 -36.89
CA ALA A 287 -6.76 -7.26 -37.59
C ALA A 287 -7.47 -6.25 -36.67
N ILE A 288 -8.17 -6.72 -35.64
CA ILE A 288 -8.88 -5.86 -34.69
C ILE A 288 -8.01 -5.54 -33.47
N ILE A 289 -7.21 -6.48 -33.01
CA ILE A 289 -6.33 -6.32 -31.84
C ILE A 289 -5.18 -5.34 -32.13
N GLY A 290 -4.74 -5.26 -33.40
CA GLY A 290 -3.62 -4.44 -33.81
C GLY A 290 -2.31 -4.87 -33.14
N GLU A 291 -1.56 -3.90 -32.62
CA GLU A 291 -0.25 -4.12 -31.97
C GLU A 291 -0.35 -4.40 -30.46
N ALA A 292 -1.56 -4.53 -29.92
CA ALA A 292 -1.75 -4.73 -28.49
C ALA A 292 -1.09 -6.05 -28.02
N ARG A 293 -0.23 -5.94 -26.99
CA ARG A 293 0.49 -7.08 -26.41
C ARG A 293 -0.40 -7.84 -25.41
N LEU A 294 -1.36 -8.60 -25.93
CA LEU A 294 -2.38 -9.30 -25.13
C LEU A 294 -1.98 -10.70 -24.65
N LYS A 295 -0.93 -11.29 -25.23
CA LYS A 295 -0.45 -12.62 -24.84
C LYS A 295 0.25 -12.59 -23.47
N GLU A 296 -0.04 -13.60 -22.65
CA GLU A 296 0.71 -13.84 -21.42
C GLU A 296 2.00 -14.62 -21.68
N SER A 297 3.12 -14.11 -21.14
CA SER A 297 4.44 -14.71 -21.38
C SER A 297 4.67 -15.99 -20.58
N ASN A 298 4.16 -16.04 -19.35
CA ASN A 298 4.16 -17.22 -18.51
C ASN A 298 2.76 -17.44 -17.93
N PRO A 299 1.82 -17.95 -18.73
CA PRO A 299 0.45 -18.15 -18.29
C PRO A 299 0.40 -19.18 -17.15
N ILE A 300 -0.42 -18.91 -16.14
CA ILE A 300 -0.66 -19.81 -15.01
C ILE A 300 -2.15 -20.05 -14.85
N LEU A 301 -2.52 -21.24 -14.38
CA LEU A 301 -3.90 -21.51 -14.01
C LEU A 301 -4.27 -20.70 -12.74
N PRO A 302 -5.45 -20.07 -12.69
CA PRO A 302 -5.97 -19.46 -11.47
C PRO A 302 -5.98 -20.45 -10.30
N ARG A 303 -5.73 -19.97 -9.09
CA ARG A 303 -5.75 -20.78 -7.86
C ARG A 303 -6.75 -20.20 -6.88
N ILE A 304 -7.69 -21.03 -6.46
CA ILE A 304 -8.71 -20.69 -5.47
C ILE A 304 -8.08 -20.59 -4.07
N LYS A 305 -8.65 -19.74 -3.23
CA LYS A 305 -8.40 -19.70 -1.78
C LYS A 305 -9.67 -19.28 -1.06
N GLY A 306 -9.86 -19.75 0.16
CA GLY A 306 -10.93 -19.31 1.05
C GLY A 306 -10.48 -18.22 2.05
N LEU A 307 -11.41 -17.34 2.42
CA LEU A 307 -11.32 -16.41 3.55
C LEU A 307 -12.40 -16.76 4.60
N PRO A 308 -12.05 -16.95 5.88
CA PRO A 308 -13.04 -17.28 6.91
C PRO A 308 -14.04 -16.15 7.18
N LYS A 309 -15.33 -16.49 7.24
CA LYS A 309 -16.40 -15.57 7.65
C LYS A 309 -16.60 -15.65 9.16
N ILE A 310 -15.87 -14.84 9.91
CA ILE A 310 -15.93 -14.83 11.39
C ILE A 310 -17.20 -14.20 11.96
N HIS A 311 -17.98 -13.50 11.14
CA HIS A 311 -19.22 -12.80 11.52
C HIS A 311 -20.49 -13.63 11.32
N LYS A 312 -20.34 -14.86 10.85
CA LYS A 312 -21.43 -15.81 10.68
C LYS A 312 -21.20 -17.01 11.60
N PRO A 313 -22.26 -17.63 12.14
CA PRO A 313 -22.13 -18.85 12.90
C PRO A 313 -21.53 -19.97 12.04
N GLY A 314 -20.72 -20.84 12.64
CA GLY A 314 -20.11 -21.98 11.98
C GLY A 314 -18.81 -21.72 11.21
N LYS A 315 -18.49 -22.66 10.32
CA LYS A 315 -17.22 -22.73 9.56
C LYS A 315 -17.40 -22.28 8.10
N GLU A 316 -18.10 -21.17 7.87
CA GLU A 316 -18.25 -20.63 6.52
C GLU A 316 -16.96 -19.96 5.99
N MET A 317 -16.69 -20.17 4.71
CA MET A 317 -15.59 -19.58 3.94
C MET A 317 -16.12 -18.77 2.75
N ARG A 318 -15.39 -17.73 2.34
CA ARG A 318 -15.59 -17.02 1.06
C ARG A 318 -14.51 -17.42 0.07
N GLU A 319 -14.91 -17.97 -1.06
CA GLU A 319 -14.05 -18.39 -2.16
C GLU A 319 -13.54 -17.17 -2.93
N ILE A 320 -12.25 -17.16 -3.21
CA ILE A 320 -11.59 -16.12 -4.01
C ILE A 320 -10.71 -16.78 -5.07
N ILE A 321 -11.07 -16.57 -6.33
CA ILE A 321 -10.25 -16.94 -7.49
C ILE A 321 -9.66 -15.65 -8.04
N SER A 322 -8.35 -15.63 -8.29
CA SER A 322 -7.68 -14.49 -8.93
C SER A 322 -7.14 -14.99 -10.26
N ALA A 323 -7.66 -14.39 -11.33
CA ALA A 323 -7.28 -14.72 -12.70
C ALA A 323 -5.96 -14.06 -13.14
N ASP A 324 -5.22 -13.44 -12.20
CA ASP A 324 -3.96 -12.78 -12.51
C ASP A 324 -2.94 -13.76 -13.09
N GLY A 325 -2.49 -13.47 -14.32
CA GLY A 325 -1.55 -14.32 -15.06
C GLY A 325 -2.20 -15.46 -15.83
N SER A 326 -3.53 -15.56 -15.85
CA SER A 326 -4.26 -16.50 -16.70
C SER A 326 -4.14 -16.14 -18.19
N PRO A 327 -4.19 -17.12 -19.12
CA PRO A 327 -4.12 -16.90 -20.57
C PRO A 327 -4.94 -15.72 -21.11
N THR A 328 -6.17 -15.49 -20.64
CA THR A 328 -7.02 -14.38 -21.13
C THR A 328 -7.00 -13.12 -20.26
N HIS A 329 -6.23 -13.04 -19.17
CA HIS A 329 -6.28 -11.90 -18.23
C HIS A 329 -6.05 -10.53 -18.89
N LYS A 330 -4.99 -10.42 -19.71
CA LYS A 330 -4.67 -9.21 -20.48
C LYS A 330 -5.73 -8.90 -21.53
N LEU A 331 -6.25 -9.94 -22.20
CA LEU A 331 -7.31 -9.81 -23.19
C LEU A 331 -8.58 -9.24 -22.55
N ALA A 332 -9.02 -9.80 -21.41
CA ALA A 332 -10.18 -9.33 -20.67
C ALA A 332 -10.04 -7.86 -20.25
N LYS A 333 -8.87 -7.46 -19.73
CA LYS A 333 -8.59 -6.04 -19.40
C LYS A 333 -8.64 -5.14 -20.62
N TRP A 334 -8.15 -5.61 -21.76
CA TRP A 334 -8.19 -4.84 -22.99
C TRP A 334 -9.62 -4.67 -23.48
N LEU A 335 -10.44 -5.74 -23.51
CA LEU A 335 -11.85 -5.67 -23.88
C LEU A 335 -12.63 -4.68 -23.01
N VAL A 336 -12.44 -4.71 -21.69
CA VAL A 336 -13.10 -3.75 -20.80
C VAL A 336 -12.75 -2.31 -21.15
N LYS A 337 -11.47 -2.02 -21.46
CA LYS A 337 -11.06 -0.67 -21.87
C LYS A 337 -11.70 -0.25 -23.19
N GLU A 338 -11.74 -1.16 -24.17
CA GLU A 338 -12.39 -0.91 -25.45
C GLU A 338 -13.89 -0.60 -25.24
N PHE A 339 -14.60 -1.43 -24.47
CA PHE A 339 -16.02 -1.24 -24.21
C PHE A 339 -16.31 0.03 -23.41
N GLN A 340 -15.52 0.34 -22.39
CA GLN A 340 -15.68 1.58 -21.61
C GLN A 340 -15.36 2.84 -22.42
N SER A 341 -14.67 2.72 -23.56
CA SER A 341 -14.38 3.83 -24.47
C SER A 341 -15.44 4.04 -25.56
N MET A 342 -16.49 3.22 -25.59
CA MET A 342 -17.58 3.37 -26.58
C MET A 342 -18.36 4.67 -26.35
N PRO A 343 -18.79 5.34 -27.43
CA PRO A 343 -19.43 6.66 -27.34
C PRO A 343 -20.78 6.63 -26.63
N ASN A 344 -21.55 5.55 -26.81
CA ASN A 344 -22.88 5.42 -26.23
C ASN A 344 -22.85 4.40 -25.07
N PRO A 345 -22.60 4.83 -23.83
CA PRO A 345 -22.70 3.95 -22.67
C PRO A 345 -24.13 3.46 -22.52
N PHE A 346 -24.30 2.24 -22.00
CA PHE A 346 -25.63 1.74 -21.66
C PHE A 346 -26.21 2.51 -20.46
N PRO A 347 -27.54 2.72 -20.41
CA PRO A 347 -28.18 3.36 -19.26
C PRO A 347 -28.03 2.48 -18.02
N THR A 348 -27.69 3.07 -16.86
CA THR A 348 -27.55 2.33 -15.60
C THR A 348 -28.03 3.16 -14.42
N ARG A 349 -28.62 2.52 -13.41
CA ARG A 349 -28.95 3.13 -12.10
C ARG A 349 -27.78 3.06 -11.11
N SER A 350 -26.61 2.63 -11.57
CA SER A 350 -25.43 2.47 -10.73
C SER A 350 -24.82 3.81 -10.31
N VAL A 351 -24.43 3.92 -9.05
CA VAL A 351 -23.67 5.04 -8.49
C VAL A 351 -22.18 4.68 -8.41
N LYS A 352 -21.29 5.62 -8.68
CA LYS A 352 -19.84 5.33 -8.75
C LYS A 352 -19.18 5.26 -7.39
N ASN A 353 -19.70 6.00 -6.41
CA ASN A 353 -19.13 6.10 -5.07
C ASN A 353 -20.14 6.71 -4.09
N THR A 354 -19.77 6.68 -2.82
CA THR A 354 -20.54 7.24 -1.69
C THR A 354 -20.88 8.72 -1.85
N GLN A 355 -20.01 9.52 -2.47
CA GLN A 355 -20.25 10.95 -2.67
C GLN A 355 -21.38 11.18 -3.68
N GLU A 356 -21.32 10.52 -4.84
CA GLU A 356 -22.39 10.57 -5.85
C GLU A 356 -23.73 10.08 -5.28
N PHE A 357 -23.71 8.99 -4.51
CA PHE A 357 -24.91 8.49 -3.82
C PHE A 357 -25.50 9.55 -2.89
N SER A 358 -24.70 10.09 -1.97
CA SER A 358 -25.20 11.06 -0.99
C SER A 358 -25.74 12.33 -1.65
N GLN A 359 -25.12 12.77 -2.75
CA GLN A 359 -25.60 13.90 -3.54
C GLN A 359 -26.94 13.60 -4.20
N LYS A 360 -27.07 12.47 -4.91
CA LYS A 360 -28.34 12.09 -5.57
C LYS A 360 -29.47 11.87 -4.57
N LEU A 361 -29.17 11.34 -3.39
CA LEU A 361 -30.16 11.16 -2.34
C LEU A 361 -30.66 12.51 -1.82
N LEU A 362 -29.77 13.47 -1.57
CA LEU A 362 -30.15 14.84 -1.20
C LEU A 362 -30.97 15.54 -2.29
N GLU A 363 -30.60 15.36 -3.56
CA GLU A 363 -31.33 15.90 -4.71
C GLU A 363 -32.71 15.24 -4.90
N SER A 364 -32.91 14.02 -4.40
CA SER A 364 -34.20 13.30 -4.51
C SER A 364 -35.31 13.84 -3.62
N GLY A 365 -35.01 14.84 -2.78
CA GLY A 365 -35.99 15.50 -1.92
C GLY A 365 -36.33 14.74 -0.64
N HIS A 366 -37.50 15.05 -0.09
CA HIS A 366 -37.94 14.52 1.20
C HIS A 366 -38.42 13.07 1.11
N ILE A 367 -38.46 12.41 2.27
CA ILE A 367 -39.06 11.10 2.46
C ILE A 367 -40.41 11.27 3.16
N GLU A 368 -41.47 10.77 2.57
CA GLU A 368 -42.83 10.90 3.11
C GLU A 368 -43.05 9.96 4.31
N ASP A 369 -44.10 10.20 5.11
CA ASP A 369 -44.40 9.40 6.30
C ASP A 369 -44.80 7.95 5.96
N ASP A 370 -45.45 7.73 4.82
CA ASP A 370 -45.78 6.40 4.29
C ASP A 370 -44.60 5.72 3.58
N GLU A 371 -43.47 6.40 3.42
CA GLU A 371 -42.24 5.89 2.83
C GLU A 371 -41.24 5.39 3.88
N MET A 372 -40.39 4.45 3.45
CA MET A 372 -39.27 3.90 4.22
C MET A 372 -38.03 3.71 3.35
N MET A 373 -36.85 3.82 3.97
CA MET A 373 -35.60 3.42 3.34
C MET A 373 -35.44 1.90 3.40
N VAL A 374 -35.04 1.31 2.28
CA VAL A 374 -34.77 -0.14 2.16
C VAL A 374 -33.48 -0.35 1.40
N SER A 375 -32.67 -1.27 1.90
CA SER A 375 -31.52 -1.77 1.15
C SER A 375 -31.87 -3.12 0.54
N PHE A 376 -31.74 -3.26 -0.78
CA PHE A 376 -31.79 -4.57 -1.43
C PHE A 376 -30.37 -5.07 -1.70
N ASP A 377 -30.15 -6.38 -1.60
CA ASP A 377 -28.88 -7.04 -1.91
C ASP A 377 -29.12 -8.18 -2.91
N VAL A 378 -28.30 -8.24 -3.96
CA VAL A 378 -28.36 -9.32 -4.94
C VAL A 378 -27.61 -10.55 -4.40
N ALA A 379 -28.35 -11.60 -4.10
CA ALA A 379 -27.80 -12.84 -3.57
C ALA A 379 -26.78 -13.46 -4.54
N ALA A 380 -25.50 -13.41 -4.14
CA ALA A 380 -24.38 -13.99 -4.87
C ALA A 380 -24.32 -13.55 -6.35
N LEU A 381 -24.38 -12.24 -6.62
CA LEU A 381 -24.42 -11.64 -7.97
C LEU A 381 -23.56 -12.38 -9.02
N PHE A 382 -22.24 -12.48 -8.82
CA PHE A 382 -21.34 -13.08 -9.80
C PHE A 382 -21.68 -14.55 -10.14
N PRO A 383 -21.84 -15.47 -9.17
CA PRO A 383 -22.33 -16.83 -9.40
C PRO A 383 -23.71 -16.92 -10.05
N SER A 384 -24.57 -15.94 -9.82
CA SER A 384 -25.96 -15.94 -10.24
C SER A 384 -26.18 -15.41 -11.67
N VAL A 385 -25.33 -14.50 -12.14
CA VAL A 385 -25.49 -13.87 -13.47
C VAL A 385 -25.32 -14.88 -14.62
N PRO A 386 -26.31 -15.00 -15.52
CA PRO A 386 -26.25 -15.89 -16.68
C PRO A 386 -25.32 -15.34 -17.77
N VAL A 387 -24.11 -15.89 -17.84
CA VAL A 387 -23.05 -15.44 -18.77
C VAL A 387 -23.50 -15.42 -20.24
N LYS A 388 -24.29 -16.40 -20.67
CA LYS A 388 -24.79 -16.47 -22.05
C LYS A 388 -25.69 -15.28 -22.38
N ASP A 389 -26.62 -14.95 -21.48
CA ASP A 389 -27.55 -13.85 -21.68
C ASP A 389 -26.81 -12.51 -21.60
N SER A 390 -25.84 -12.37 -20.69
CA SER A 390 -24.97 -11.18 -20.63
C SER A 390 -24.16 -10.96 -21.91
N LEU A 391 -23.71 -12.04 -22.57
CA LEU A 391 -23.01 -11.95 -23.86
C LEU A 391 -23.98 -11.57 -25.00
N ASN A 392 -25.22 -12.05 -24.99
CA ASN A 392 -26.22 -11.61 -25.97
C ASN A 392 -26.50 -10.11 -25.80
N LEU A 393 -26.70 -9.65 -24.55
CA LEU A 393 -26.88 -8.23 -24.25
C LEU A 393 -25.67 -7.38 -24.67
N LEU A 394 -24.46 -7.92 -24.54
CA LEU A 394 -23.25 -7.25 -25.03
C LEU A 394 -23.30 -7.07 -26.55
N GLU A 395 -23.71 -8.10 -27.29
CA GLU A 395 -23.86 -8.02 -28.75
C GLU A 395 -24.94 -7.02 -29.14
N ASP A 396 -26.09 -7.06 -28.48
CA ASP A 396 -27.21 -6.14 -28.69
C ASP A 396 -26.85 -4.68 -28.38
N TRP A 397 -25.97 -4.44 -27.41
CA TRP A 397 -25.47 -3.09 -27.12
C TRP A 397 -24.35 -2.64 -28.08
N LEU A 398 -23.54 -3.56 -28.59
CA LEU A 398 -22.44 -3.25 -29.50
C LEU A 398 -22.93 -2.97 -30.93
N LEU A 399 -23.92 -3.71 -31.43
CA LEU A 399 -24.41 -3.59 -32.81
C LEU A 399 -24.91 -2.17 -33.16
N PRO A 400 -25.67 -1.46 -32.31
CA PRO A 400 -26.17 -0.12 -32.62
C PRO A 400 -25.12 0.99 -32.48
N GLN A 401 -23.92 0.71 -31.96
CA GLN A 401 -22.88 1.73 -31.78
C GLN A 401 -22.48 2.36 -33.12
N ARG A 402 -22.47 1.56 -34.20
CA ARG A 402 -22.25 1.98 -35.59
C ARG A 402 -22.98 1.05 -36.54
N THR A 403 -23.41 1.55 -37.69
CA THR A 403 -24.25 0.79 -38.62
C THR A 403 -23.47 0.11 -39.77
N ASP A 404 -22.19 0.44 -39.94
CA ASP A 404 -21.39 0.00 -41.07
C ASP A 404 -21.01 -1.50 -41.01
N ALA A 405 -20.77 -2.10 -42.19
CA ALA A 405 -20.46 -3.52 -42.28
C ALA A 405 -19.12 -3.90 -41.63
N ALA A 406 -18.13 -2.99 -41.64
CA ALA A 406 -16.84 -3.21 -41.01
C ALA A 406 -17.00 -3.30 -39.48
N TRP A 407 -17.86 -2.45 -38.90
CA TRP A 407 -18.24 -2.53 -37.49
C TRP A 407 -18.91 -3.85 -37.15
N LYS A 408 -19.88 -4.33 -37.93
CA LYS A 408 -20.49 -5.65 -37.70
C LYS A 408 -19.45 -6.78 -37.71
N GLY A 409 -18.44 -6.70 -38.58
CA GLY A 409 -17.27 -7.60 -38.57
C GLY A 409 -16.45 -7.49 -37.27
N LYS A 410 -16.24 -6.27 -36.79
CA LYS A 410 -15.53 -5.98 -35.54
C LYS A 410 -16.31 -6.47 -34.31
N VAL A 411 -17.63 -6.31 -34.25
CA VAL A 411 -18.50 -6.85 -33.19
C VAL A 411 -18.40 -8.36 -33.12
N ARG A 412 -18.48 -9.08 -34.26
CA ARG A 412 -18.28 -10.54 -34.29
C ARG A 412 -16.94 -10.96 -33.69
N THR A 413 -15.89 -10.18 -33.94
CA THR A 413 -14.56 -10.41 -33.37
C THR A 413 -14.53 -10.15 -31.86
N TYR A 414 -15.10 -9.03 -31.39
CA TYR A 414 -15.22 -8.74 -29.97
C TYR A 414 -16.00 -9.82 -29.23
N MET A 415 -17.11 -10.30 -29.80
CA MET A 415 -17.92 -11.36 -29.21
C MET A 415 -17.17 -12.69 -29.15
N ARG A 416 -16.38 -13.03 -30.16
CA ARG A 416 -15.49 -14.21 -30.13
C ARG A 416 -14.45 -14.10 -29.00
N LEU A 417 -13.84 -12.93 -28.82
CA LEU A 417 -12.86 -12.69 -27.76
C LEU A 417 -13.51 -12.69 -26.36
N ALA A 418 -14.69 -12.08 -26.21
CA ALA A 418 -15.44 -12.05 -24.96
C ALA A 418 -15.89 -13.45 -24.54
N ARG A 419 -16.39 -14.27 -25.48
CA ARG A 419 -16.71 -15.69 -25.24
C ARG A 419 -15.50 -16.46 -24.72
N LEU A 420 -14.34 -16.32 -25.37
CA LEU A 420 -13.11 -16.95 -24.92
C LEU A 420 -12.75 -16.56 -23.48
N CYS A 421 -12.84 -15.27 -23.13
CA CYS A 421 -12.60 -14.80 -21.77
C CYS A 421 -13.58 -15.40 -20.77
N MET A 422 -14.86 -15.51 -21.12
CA MET A 422 -15.92 -15.97 -20.22
C MET A 422 -16.06 -17.49 -20.13
N ASP A 423 -15.49 -18.23 -21.07
CA ASP A 423 -15.40 -19.70 -21.04
C ASP A 423 -14.18 -20.20 -20.25
N GLU A 424 -13.18 -19.33 -20.03
CA GLU A 424 -11.95 -19.62 -19.28
C GLU A 424 -12.16 -19.56 -17.75
N ASN A 425 -12.99 -20.46 -17.23
CA ASN A 425 -13.35 -20.47 -15.82
C ASN A 425 -12.68 -21.63 -15.08
N TYR A 426 -11.39 -21.83 -15.34
CA TYR A 426 -10.62 -22.91 -14.78
C TYR A 426 -9.84 -22.46 -13.54
N PHE A 427 -9.71 -23.35 -12.56
CA PHE A 427 -8.84 -23.11 -11.42
C PHE A 427 -8.24 -24.41 -10.88
N GLN A 428 -7.20 -24.27 -10.07
CA GLN A 428 -6.53 -25.33 -9.36
C GLN A 428 -6.77 -25.25 -7.85
N PHE A 429 -6.91 -26.40 -7.21
CA PHE A 429 -6.86 -26.57 -5.75
C PHE A 429 -6.17 -27.89 -5.38
N ARG A 430 -5.10 -27.81 -4.59
CA ARG A 430 -4.31 -28.95 -4.09
C ARG A 430 -3.92 -29.95 -5.19
N GLY A 431 -3.44 -29.42 -6.30
CA GLY A 431 -3.02 -30.23 -7.47
C GLY A 431 -4.17 -30.63 -8.40
N ASN A 432 -5.43 -30.58 -7.96
CA ASN A 432 -6.60 -30.92 -8.75
C ASN A 432 -7.12 -29.74 -9.57
N PHE A 433 -7.75 -30.04 -10.71
CA PHE A 433 -8.23 -29.05 -11.68
C PHE A 433 -9.75 -29.02 -11.73
N TYR A 434 -10.31 -27.81 -11.82
CA TYR A 434 -11.76 -27.60 -11.80
C TYR A 434 -12.17 -26.57 -12.86
N LYS A 435 -13.42 -26.70 -13.34
CA LYS A 435 -14.10 -25.68 -14.16
C LYS A 435 -15.38 -25.22 -13.47
N GLN A 436 -15.57 -23.92 -13.32
CA GLN A 436 -16.85 -23.35 -12.90
C GLN A 436 -17.88 -23.48 -14.03
N THR A 437 -19.05 -24.01 -13.69
CA THR A 437 -20.12 -24.33 -14.67
C THR A 437 -21.22 -23.27 -14.73
N LYS A 438 -21.39 -22.48 -13.67
CA LYS A 438 -22.43 -21.44 -13.57
C LYS A 438 -21.84 -20.10 -13.08
N GLY A 439 -22.38 -19.02 -13.59
CA GLY A 439 -22.05 -17.66 -13.16
C GLY A 439 -20.83 -17.07 -13.83
N ALA A 440 -20.68 -15.75 -13.67
CA ALA A 440 -19.50 -15.04 -14.09
C ALA A 440 -18.29 -15.41 -13.20
N PRO A 441 -17.12 -15.73 -13.79
CA PRO A 441 -15.93 -16.10 -13.03
C PRO A 441 -15.46 -14.94 -12.15
N MET A 442 -15.41 -15.18 -10.83
CA MET A 442 -14.86 -14.21 -9.89
C MET A 442 -13.37 -14.03 -10.16
N GLY A 443 -12.94 -12.77 -10.35
CA GLY A 443 -11.54 -12.41 -10.60
C GLY A 443 -11.17 -12.26 -12.08
N ASN A 444 -12.04 -12.64 -13.02
CA ASN A 444 -11.87 -12.26 -14.42
C ASN A 444 -12.19 -10.75 -14.58
N PRO A 445 -11.31 -9.96 -15.20
CA PRO A 445 -11.53 -8.52 -15.41
C PRO A 445 -12.82 -8.17 -16.17
N LEU A 446 -13.31 -9.04 -17.05
CA LEU A 446 -14.51 -8.79 -17.86
C LEU A 446 -15.81 -9.04 -17.09
N SER A 447 -15.79 -9.89 -16.05
CA SER A 447 -16.98 -10.27 -15.29
C SER A 447 -17.74 -9.08 -14.69
N PRO A 448 -17.09 -8.10 -14.01
CA PRO A 448 -17.80 -6.96 -13.44
C PRO A 448 -18.52 -6.12 -14.49
N PHE A 449 -17.92 -5.94 -15.67
CA PHE A 449 -18.52 -5.19 -16.77
C PHE A 449 -19.79 -5.89 -17.29
N LEU A 450 -19.74 -7.21 -17.48
CA LEU A 450 -20.90 -7.99 -17.94
C LEU A 450 -22.00 -8.08 -16.88
N CYS A 451 -21.63 -8.19 -15.59
CA CYS A 451 -22.61 -8.14 -14.51
C CYS A 451 -23.31 -6.78 -14.46
N GLU A 452 -22.55 -5.68 -14.60
CA GLU A 452 -23.11 -4.33 -14.64
C GLU A 452 -24.05 -4.15 -15.83
N LEU A 453 -23.67 -4.61 -17.03
CA LEU A 453 -24.53 -4.57 -18.21
C LEU A 453 -25.82 -5.38 -18.03
N PHE A 454 -25.70 -6.58 -17.46
CA PHE A 454 -26.86 -7.43 -17.18
C PHE A 454 -27.80 -6.77 -16.17
N MET A 455 -27.27 -6.24 -15.07
CA MET A 455 -28.08 -5.57 -14.04
C MET A 455 -28.72 -4.28 -14.56
N ALA A 456 -28.01 -3.51 -15.38
CA ALA A 456 -28.57 -2.34 -16.05
C ALA A 456 -29.78 -2.69 -16.94
N ASN A 457 -29.68 -3.76 -17.73
CA ASN A 457 -30.79 -4.25 -18.54
C ASN A 457 -31.95 -4.80 -17.69
N PHE A 458 -31.63 -5.48 -16.58
CA PHE A 458 -32.61 -5.97 -15.62
C PHE A 458 -33.42 -4.81 -15.01
N GLU A 459 -32.75 -3.74 -14.60
CA GLU A 459 -33.36 -2.50 -14.07
C GLU A 459 -34.24 -1.80 -15.12
N GLU A 460 -33.77 -1.74 -16.38
CA GLU A 460 -34.55 -1.15 -17.47
C GLU A 460 -35.83 -1.95 -17.78
N ASN A 461 -35.77 -3.28 -17.66
CA ASN A 461 -36.96 -4.13 -17.80
C ASN A 461 -37.96 -3.90 -16.66
N LEU A 462 -37.49 -3.78 -15.42
CA LEU A 462 -38.34 -3.43 -14.27
C LEU A 462 -38.99 -2.05 -14.45
N LYS A 463 -38.24 -1.09 -15.01
CA LYS A 463 -38.76 0.24 -15.32
C LYS A 463 -39.87 0.18 -16.37
N LYS A 464 -39.68 -0.59 -17.45
CA LYS A 464 -40.70 -0.79 -18.50
C LYS A 464 -41.97 -1.48 -17.99
N GLN A 465 -41.84 -2.33 -16.98
CA GLN A 465 -42.97 -3.00 -16.32
C GLN A 465 -43.68 -2.10 -15.28
N GLY A 466 -43.15 -0.90 -15.00
CA GLY A 466 -43.70 -0.01 -13.97
C GLY A 466 -43.48 -0.49 -12.53
N VAL A 467 -42.50 -1.36 -12.32
CA VAL A 467 -42.21 -1.99 -11.01
C VAL A 467 -41.02 -1.33 -10.31
N LEU A 468 -40.11 -0.71 -11.07
CA LEU A 468 -38.92 -0.09 -10.52
C LEU A 468 -39.27 1.18 -9.71
N PRO A 469 -38.89 1.27 -8.42
CA PRO A 469 -39.05 2.50 -7.64
C PRO A 469 -38.33 3.70 -8.27
N ASP A 470 -38.88 4.90 -8.09
CA ASP A 470 -38.28 6.14 -8.59
C ASP A 470 -36.90 6.41 -7.98
N LYS A 471 -36.83 6.25 -6.65
CA LYS A 471 -35.63 6.35 -5.83
C LYS A 471 -34.94 4.98 -5.80
N TRP A 472 -34.01 4.75 -6.73
CA TRP A 472 -33.28 3.47 -6.87
C TRP A 472 -31.82 3.73 -7.26
N TRP A 473 -30.88 3.38 -6.38
CA TRP A 473 -29.44 3.56 -6.58
C TRP A 473 -28.68 2.28 -6.26
N ARG A 474 -27.99 1.73 -7.27
CA ARG A 474 -27.22 0.49 -7.12
C ARG A 474 -25.73 0.75 -7.01
N TYR A 475 -25.02 0.00 -6.19
CA TYR A 475 -23.57 -0.10 -6.17
C TYR A 475 -23.18 -1.57 -6.24
N VAL A 476 -22.87 -2.04 -7.45
CA VAL A 476 -22.60 -3.46 -7.71
C VAL A 476 -23.81 -4.33 -7.33
N ASP A 477 -23.78 -5.01 -6.18
CA ASP A 477 -24.80 -5.90 -5.61
C ASP A 477 -25.71 -5.20 -4.59
N ASP A 478 -25.21 -4.19 -3.88
CA ASP A 478 -25.96 -3.42 -2.89
C ASP A 478 -26.84 -2.36 -3.59
N ILE A 479 -28.09 -2.21 -3.17
CA ILE A 479 -29.04 -1.23 -3.71
C ILE A 479 -29.68 -0.48 -2.55
N PHE A 480 -29.82 0.84 -2.70
CA PHE A 480 -30.59 1.70 -1.82
C PHE A 480 -31.84 2.17 -2.54
N SER A 481 -32.97 2.09 -1.88
CA SER A 481 -34.24 2.58 -2.40
C SER A 481 -35.09 3.19 -1.30
N VAL A 482 -36.02 4.04 -1.70
CA VAL A 482 -37.08 4.57 -0.84
C VAL A 482 -38.40 4.18 -1.48
N ILE A 483 -39.25 3.50 -0.71
CA ILE A 483 -40.50 2.91 -1.18
C ILE A 483 -41.60 3.09 -0.15
N LYS A 484 -42.85 2.91 -0.55
CA LYS A 484 -43.97 2.85 0.40
C LYS A 484 -43.88 1.60 1.26
N ARG A 485 -44.13 1.75 2.56
CA ARG A 485 -44.02 0.66 3.56
C ARG A 485 -44.83 -0.58 3.17
N ASN A 486 -46.04 -0.37 2.64
CA ASN A 486 -46.94 -1.46 2.27
C ASN A 486 -46.57 -2.16 0.95
N ASP A 487 -45.70 -1.57 0.12
CA ASP A 487 -45.36 -2.11 -1.19
C ASP A 487 -44.13 -3.02 -1.17
N LEU A 488 -43.38 -3.07 -0.05
CA LEU A 488 -42.12 -3.81 0.04
C LEU A 488 -42.22 -5.29 -0.37
N ALA A 489 -43.17 -6.03 0.19
CA ALA A 489 -43.36 -7.44 -0.12
C ALA A 489 -43.70 -7.65 -1.60
N LYS A 490 -44.61 -6.82 -2.13
CA LYS A 490 -45.02 -6.86 -3.54
C LYS A 490 -43.85 -6.55 -4.48
N ILE A 491 -43.05 -5.53 -4.17
CA ILE A 491 -41.87 -5.15 -4.96
C ILE A 491 -40.85 -6.30 -4.94
N LEU A 492 -40.56 -6.85 -3.77
CA LEU A 492 -39.61 -7.94 -3.61
C LEU A 492 -40.03 -9.19 -4.40
N ASP A 493 -41.29 -9.61 -4.27
CA ASP A 493 -41.84 -10.76 -4.99
C ASP A 493 -41.80 -10.55 -6.49
N THR A 494 -42.19 -9.35 -6.95
CA THR A 494 -42.19 -9.02 -8.38
C THR A 494 -40.77 -9.03 -8.95
N ILE A 495 -39.82 -8.38 -8.29
CA ILE A 495 -38.41 -8.35 -8.73
C ILE A 495 -37.83 -9.77 -8.76
N ASN A 496 -38.11 -10.59 -7.74
CA ASN A 496 -37.65 -11.97 -7.67
C ASN A 496 -38.32 -12.91 -8.70
N SER A 497 -39.45 -12.51 -9.29
CA SER A 497 -40.14 -13.25 -10.36
C SER A 497 -39.55 -12.98 -11.75
N VAL A 498 -38.89 -11.84 -11.96
CA VAL A 498 -38.39 -11.41 -13.29
C VAL A 498 -37.35 -12.37 -13.85
N HIS A 499 -36.47 -12.92 -13.01
CA HIS A 499 -35.43 -13.84 -13.45
C HIS A 499 -35.23 -15.00 -12.48
N LYS A 500 -35.17 -16.22 -13.00
CA LYS A 500 -35.04 -17.44 -12.19
C LYS A 500 -33.74 -17.51 -11.37
N ASP A 501 -32.64 -17.00 -11.95
CA ASP A 501 -31.30 -17.13 -11.36
C ASP A 501 -30.88 -15.94 -10.49
N ILE A 502 -31.59 -14.81 -10.54
CA ILE A 502 -31.27 -13.62 -9.76
C ILE A 502 -32.28 -13.51 -8.64
N LYS A 503 -31.78 -13.40 -7.41
CA LYS A 503 -32.60 -13.24 -6.21
C LYS A 503 -32.12 -12.06 -5.39
N PHE A 504 -33.07 -11.33 -4.84
CA PHE A 504 -32.86 -10.18 -3.99
C PHE A 504 -33.29 -10.53 -2.58
N THR A 505 -32.50 -10.05 -1.62
CA THR A 505 -32.86 -9.96 -0.21
C THR A 505 -32.96 -8.50 0.19
N HIS A 506 -33.59 -8.18 1.32
CA HIS A 506 -33.71 -6.80 1.78
C HIS A 506 -33.33 -6.63 3.25
N GLU A 507 -32.92 -5.40 3.58
CA GLU A 507 -32.75 -4.89 4.95
C GLU A 507 -33.57 -3.59 5.07
N GLU A 508 -34.47 -3.59 6.05
CA GLU A 508 -35.34 -2.45 6.35
C GLU A 508 -34.63 -1.44 7.26
N GLU A 509 -34.98 -0.17 7.13
CA GLU A 509 -34.58 0.84 8.11
C GLU A 509 -35.01 0.45 9.54
N LYS A 510 -34.16 0.75 10.51
CA LYS A 510 -34.46 0.58 11.94
C LYS A 510 -34.30 1.92 12.64
N ASP A 511 -35.31 2.35 13.37
CA ASP A 511 -35.34 3.66 14.05
C ASP A 511 -35.01 4.83 13.09
N GLY A 512 -35.54 4.76 11.86
CA GLY A 512 -35.28 5.74 10.80
C GLY A 512 -33.84 5.74 10.28
N LYS A 513 -33.06 4.68 10.52
CA LYS A 513 -31.66 4.57 10.13
C LYS A 513 -31.42 3.36 9.22
N LEU A 514 -30.63 3.57 8.18
CA LEU A 514 -30.19 2.52 7.27
C LEU A 514 -28.74 2.74 6.85
N SER A 515 -27.92 1.69 6.92
CA SER A 515 -26.54 1.77 6.42
C SER A 515 -26.47 1.48 4.93
N PHE A 516 -25.76 2.32 4.18
CA PHE A 516 -25.48 2.07 2.77
C PHE A 516 -24.07 2.54 2.41
N LEU A 517 -23.31 1.68 1.74
CA LEU A 517 -21.88 1.87 1.47
C LEU A 517 -21.08 2.17 2.75
N ASP A 518 -20.66 3.43 2.87
CA ASP A 518 -19.78 3.99 3.88
C ASP A 518 -20.53 4.90 4.86
N LEU A 519 -21.86 5.02 4.72
CA LEU A 519 -22.72 5.96 5.42
C LEU A 519 -23.80 5.25 6.22
N LEU A 520 -24.14 5.87 7.35
CA LEU A 520 -25.38 5.63 8.08
C LEU A 520 -26.30 6.79 7.70
N VAL A 521 -27.35 6.49 6.95
CA VAL A 521 -28.38 7.45 6.56
C VAL A 521 -29.44 7.46 7.66
N THR A 522 -29.73 8.63 8.21
CA THR A 522 -30.76 8.84 9.21
C THR A 522 -31.82 9.77 8.65
N ARG A 523 -33.09 9.36 8.70
CA ARG A 523 -34.23 10.23 8.44
C ARG A 523 -34.41 11.16 9.64
N GLU A 524 -34.42 12.46 9.39
CA GLU A 524 -34.74 13.46 10.41
C GLU A 524 -36.25 13.73 10.46
N GLU A 525 -36.72 14.32 11.57
CA GLU A 525 -38.11 14.76 11.76
C GLU A 525 -38.55 15.78 10.71
N SER A 526 -37.61 16.52 10.13
CA SER A 526 -37.83 17.45 9.00
C SER A 526 -38.01 16.75 7.64
N SER A 527 -38.13 15.41 7.64
CA SER A 527 -38.14 14.57 6.44
C SER A 527 -36.92 14.77 5.53
N THR A 528 -35.79 15.21 6.10
CA THR A 528 -34.49 15.31 5.43
C THR A 528 -33.56 14.17 5.82
N TYR A 529 -32.40 14.06 5.15
CA TYR A 529 -31.40 13.04 5.43
C TYR A 529 -30.20 13.62 6.18
N ASN A 530 -29.78 12.91 7.21
CA ASN A 530 -28.54 13.14 7.92
C ASN A 530 -27.59 11.95 7.69
N PHE A 531 -26.29 12.24 7.65
CA PHE A 531 -25.25 11.27 7.34
C PHE A 531 -24.20 11.19 8.45
N GLU A 532 -23.90 9.96 8.85
CA GLU A 532 -22.73 9.62 9.65
C GLU A 532 -21.87 8.58 8.92
N ILE A 533 -20.62 8.39 9.34
CA ILE A 533 -19.79 7.30 8.81
C ILE A 533 -20.20 5.97 9.45
N TYR A 534 -20.67 5.04 8.64
CA TYR A 534 -21.00 3.69 9.10
C TYR A 534 -19.76 2.78 9.11
N ARG A 535 -19.65 1.99 10.18
CA ARG A 535 -18.63 0.95 10.34
C ARG A 535 -19.31 -0.32 10.81
N LYS A 536 -19.03 -1.43 10.13
CA LYS A 536 -19.54 -2.75 10.53
C LYS A 536 -19.03 -3.10 11.93
N PRO A 537 -19.80 -3.84 12.76
CA PRO A 537 -19.38 -4.25 14.11
C PRO A 537 -18.05 -5.01 14.14
N THR A 538 -17.70 -5.69 13.04
CA THR A 538 -16.42 -6.41 12.88
C THR A 538 -15.20 -5.51 12.68
N ASN A 539 -15.36 -4.18 12.59
CA ASN A 539 -14.25 -3.28 12.31
C ASN A 539 -13.28 -3.20 13.50
N THR A 540 -12.06 -3.66 13.28
CA THR A 540 -11.00 -3.74 14.30
C THR A 540 -10.26 -2.43 14.53
N GLN A 541 -10.57 -1.37 13.78
CA GLN A 541 -9.80 -0.11 13.75
C GLN A 541 -8.31 -0.28 13.42
N ARG A 542 -7.88 -1.49 13.01
CA ARG A 542 -6.48 -1.81 12.75
C ARG A 542 -6.04 -1.14 11.45
N VAL A 543 -5.11 -0.19 11.57
CA VAL A 543 -4.33 0.35 10.43
C VAL A 543 -2.93 -0.25 10.45
N ILE A 544 -2.04 0.18 9.55
CA ILE A 544 -0.63 -0.22 9.64
C ILE A 544 -0.09 0.37 10.96
N PRO A 545 0.45 -0.44 11.89
CA PRO A 545 0.95 0.09 13.16
C PRO A 545 2.15 1.04 12.98
N TYR A 546 2.32 1.99 13.91
CA TYR A 546 3.43 2.95 13.87
C TYR A 546 4.80 2.26 13.86
N THR A 547 4.94 1.14 14.55
CA THR A 547 6.18 0.35 14.66
C THR A 547 6.54 -0.42 13.40
N SER A 548 5.61 -0.59 12.45
CA SER A 548 5.85 -1.41 11.26
C SER A 548 6.93 -0.85 10.33
N ASN A 549 7.69 -1.70 9.64
CA ASN A 549 8.71 -1.26 8.68
C ASN A 549 8.10 -0.87 7.30
N HIS A 550 7.15 0.06 7.34
CA HIS A 550 6.54 0.70 6.18
C HIS A 550 7.02 2.15 6.04
N SER A 551 7.04 2.65 4.80
CA SER A 551 7.24 4.07 4.56
C SER A 551 6.20 4.90 5.31
N PHE A 552 6.60 6.08 5.78
CA PHE A 552 5.70 6.98 6.51
C PHE A 552 4.44 7.32 5.69
N GLN A 553 4.57 7.42 4.36
CA GLN A 553 3.43 7.68 3.48
C GLN A 553 2.40 6.56 3.48
N HIS A 554 2.84 5.29 3.48
CA HIS A 554 1.93 4.15 3.54
C HIS A 554 1.18 4.11 4.86
N LYS A 555 1.89 4.37 5.96
CA LYS A 555 1.31 4.48 7.31
C LYS A 555 0.25 5.58 7.38
N MET A 556 0.50 6.73 6.77
CA MET A 556 -0.43 7.87 6.79
C MET A 556 -1.61 7.74 5.83
N ALA A 557 -1.55 6.82 4.86
CA ALA A 557 -2.58 6.70 3.83
C ALA A 557 -3.99 6.46 4.41
N ALA A 558 -4.11 5.61 5.45
CA ALA A 558 -5.38 5.34 6.11
C ALA A 558 -5.96 6.61 6.77
N PHE A 559 -5.16 7.35 7.54
CA PHE A 559 -5.58 8.61 8.15
C PHE A 559 -5.90 9.68 7.10
N HIS A 560 -5.12 9.77 6.02
CA HIS A 560 -5.44 10.65 4.90
C HIS A 560 -6.80 10.32 4.28
N HIS A 561 -7.15 9.04 4.16
CA HIS A 561 -8.45 8.61 3.65
C HIS A 561 -9.59 8.93 4.62
N MET A 562 -9.47 8.61 5.91
CA MET A 562 -10.50 8.92 6.92
C MET A 562 -10.77 10.43 7.00
N ILE A 563 -9.70 11.24 7.10
CA ILE A 563 -9.83 12.71 7.12
C ILE A 563 -10.41 13.23 5.79
N HIS A 564 -10.09 12.60 4.65
CA HIS A 564 -10.69 12.99 3.37
C HIS A 564 -12.19 12.77 3.41
N ARG A 565 -12.64 11.56 3.78
CA ARG A 565 -14.06 11.22 3.89
C ARG A 565 -14.82 12.18 4.81
N MET A 566 -14.26 12.45 5.99
CA MET A 566 -14.82 13.42 6.95
C MET A 566 -15.01 14.82 6.35
N GLN A 567 -14.13 15.24 5.45
CA GLN A 567 -14.16 16.57 4.83
C GLN A 567 -15.00 16.65 3.55
N THR A 568 -15.19 15.53 2.83
CA THR A 568 -15.84 15.52 1.51
C THR A 568 -17.26 15.00 1.51
N LEU A 569 -17.63 14.14 2.48
CA LEU A 569 -18.98 13.62 2.59
C LEU A 569 -19.87 14.62 3.35
N PRO A 570 -21.18 14.67 3.06
CA PRO A 570 -22.12 15.63 3.67
C PRO A 570 -22.52 15.20 5.10
N LEU A 571 -21.53 15.01 5.98
CA LEU A 571 -21.76 14.61 7.36
C LEU A 571 -22.35 15.76 8.19
N SER A 572 -23.24 15.45 9.14
CA SER A 572 -23.65 16.44 10.16
C SER A 572 -22.49 16.87 11.05
N GLU A 573 -22.64 18.00 11.74
CA GLU A 573 -21.63 18.47 12.70
C GLU A 573 -21.36 17.45 13.82
N HIS A 574 -22.41 16.75 14.29
CA HIS A 574 -22.27 15.63 15.20
C HIS A 574 -21.49 14.47 14.56
N GLY A 575 -21.86 14.07 13.33
CA GLY A 575 -21.16 13.02 12.58
C GLY A 575 -19.68 13.31 12.33
N LYS A 576 -19.32 14.59 12.05
CA LYS A 576 -17.92 15.02 11.91
C LYS A 576 -17.16 14.93 13.23
N THR A 577 -17.77 15.33 14.33
CA THR A 577 -17.15 15.28 15.67
C THR A 577 -16.87 13.83 16.06
N LYS A 578 -17.87 12.95 15.90
CA LYS A 578 -17.75 11.51 16.13
C LYS A 578 -16.69 10.86 15.24
N GLU A 579 -16.62 11.25 13.96
CA GLU A 579 -15.59 10.76 13.04
C GLU A 579 -14.18 11.22 13.47
N LEU A 580 -14.04 12.45 13.94
CA LEU A 580 -12.77 12.99 14.42
C LEU A 580 -12.28 12.26 15.67
N GLU A 581 -13.16 12.02 16.64
CA GLU A 581 -12.87 11.23 17.84
C GLU A 581 -12.42 9.81 17.46
N TYR A 582 -13.15 9.17 16.55
CA TYR A 582 -12.78 7.85 16.02
C TYR A 582 -11.38 7.85 15.40
N ILE A 583 -11.03 8.87 14.61
CA ILE A 583 -9.70 8.97 13.98
C ILE A 583 -8.59 9.11 15.03
N TYR A 584 -8.82 9.88 16.10
CA TYR A 584 -7.87 10.01 17.20
C TYR A 584 -7.71 8.69 17.97
N GLU A 585 -8.81 7.98 18.24
CA GLU A 585 -8.78 6.69 18.92
C GLU A 585 -8.04 5.63 18.09
N THR A 586 -8.37 5.54 16.79
CA THR A 586 -7.64 4.69 15.84
C THR A 586 -6.15 5.01 15.84
N ALA A 587 -5.77 6.30 15.91
CA ALA A 587 -4.38 6.70 15.99
C ALA A 587 -3.72 6.21 17.29
N ARG A 588 -4.37 6.38 18.44
CA ARG A 588 -3.90 5.93 19.76
C ARG A 588 -3.65 4.42 19.77
N ILE A 589 -4.65 3.61 19.41
CA ILE A 589 -4.58 2.12 19.41
C ILE A 589 -3.42 1.62 18.53
N ASN A 590 -3.14 2.29 17.40
CA ASN A 590 -2.09 1.88 16.47
C ASN A 590 -0.71 2.52 16.76
N GLY A 591 -0.55 3.18 17.92
CA GLY A 591 0.72 3.73 18.41
C GLY A 591 1.12 5.09 17.80
N TYR A 592 0.17 5.83 17.23
CA TYR A 592 0.39 7.17 16.69
C TYR A 592 0.08 8.25 17.72
N LYS A 593 0.76 9.40 17.58
CA LYS A 593 0.50 10.57 18.43
C LYS A 593 -0.57 11.45 17.78
N GLU A 594 -1.52 11.95 18.57
CA GLU A 594 -2.59 12.86 18.09
C GLU A 594 -2.05 14.06 17.31
N ARG A 595 -0.92 14.63 17.74
CA ARG A 595 -0.24 15.74 17.04
C ARG A 595 0.04 15.44 15.56
N THR A 596 0.25 14.18 15.20
CA THR A 596 0.49 13.76 13.82
C THR A 596 -0.79 13.87 13.00
N ILE A 597 -1.92 13.46 13.57
CA ILE A 597 -3.24 13.57 12.94
C ILE A 597 -3.62 15.03 12.79
N LYS A 598 -3.49 15.83 13.85
CA LYS A 598 -3.74 17.28 13.82
C LYS A 598 -2.93 17.97 12.73
N ALA A 599 -1.64 17.65 12.60
CA ALA A 599 -0.80 18.20 11.54
C ALA A 599 -1.29 17.84 10.12
N ILE A 600 -1.90 16.66 9.93
CA ILE A 600 -2.50 16.27 8.65
C ILE A 600 -3.76 17.10 8.36
N ILE A 601 -4.64 17.23 9.35
CA ILE A 601 -5.88 18.03 9.25
C ILE A 601 -5.53 19.48 8.90
N ASP A 602 -4.66 20.11 9.70
CA ASP A 602 -4.22 21.50 9.49
C ASP A 602 -3.58 21.69 8.10
N LYS A 603 -2.82 20.70 7.63
CA LYS A 603 -2.20 20.75 6.30
C LYS A 603 -3.26 20.70 5.19
N LYS A 604 -4.24 19.81 5.30
CA LYS A 604 -5.32 19.71 4.31
C LYS A 604 -6.19 20.96 4.30
N GLU A 605 -6.51 21.50 5.47
CA GLU A 605 -7.32 22.72 5.57
C GLU A 605 -6.62 23.91 4.92
N ARG A 606 -5.33 24.11 5.24
CA ARG A 606 -4.51 25.12 4.57
C ARG A 606 -4.43 24.91 3.05
N GLN A 607 -4.41 23.67 2.58
CA GLN A 607 -4.39 23.37 1.15
C GLN A 607 -5.73 23.71 0.50
N ARG A 608 -6.86 23.40 1.15
CA ARG A 608 -8.20 23.74 0.68
C ARG A 608 -8.37 25.25 0.57
N ILE A 609 -7.99 26.00 1.61
CA ILE A 609 -8.01 27.46 1.61
C ILE A 609 -7.13 28.02 0.48
N ARG A 610 -5.90 27.50 0.33
CA ARG A 610 -5.00 27.95 -0.75
C ARG A 610 -5.58 27.68 -2.13
N ASN A 611 -6.16 26.49 -2.36
CA ASN A 611 -6.77 26.13 -3.63
C ASN A 611 -8.00 26.98 -3.95
N ALA A 612 -8.79 27.35 -2.94
CA ALA A 612 -9.93 28.27 -3.13
C ALA A 612 -9.48 29.69 -3.48
N LEU A 613 -8.30 30.10 -3.01
CA LEU A 613 -7.73 31.43 -3.25
C LEU A 613 -6.87 31.53 -4.53
N THR A 614 -6.62 30.43 -5.24
CA THR A 614 -5.75 30.43 -6.43
C THR A 614 -6.41 29.76 -7.63
N THR A 615 -6.41 30.45 -8.77
CA THR A 615 -6.85 29.90 -10.07
C THR A 615 -5.71 29.20 -10.81
N LEU A 616 -4.47 29.29 -10.31
CA LEU A 616 -3.30 28.69 -10.94
C LEU A 616 -3.28 27.19 -10.68
N THR A 617 -3.41 26.41 -11.75
CA THR A 617 -3.13 24.97 -11.72
C THR A 617 -1.61 24.78 -11.70
N PRO A 618 -1.05 24.05 -10.72
CA PRO A 618 0.38 23.76 -10.72
C PRO A 618 0.70 22.86 -11.92
N ILE A 619 1.40 23.40 -12.91
CA ILE A 619 2.00 22.62 -13.99
C ILE A 619 3.10 21.79 -13.35
N THR A 620 2.80 20.53 -13.03
CA THR A 620 3.79 19.57 -12.58
C THR A 620 4.04 18.60 -13.72
N GLU A 621 5.27 18.58 -14.22
CA GLU A 621 5.66 17.56 -15.17
C GLU A 621 5.52 16.17 -14.51
N PRO A 622 4.96 15.18 -15.24
CA PRO A 622 4.75 13.86 -14.69
C PRO A 622 6.10 13.16 -14.44
N MET A 623 6.50 13.08 -13.17
CA MET A 623 7.69 12.33 -12.77
C MET A 623 7.50 10.82 -12.98
N LYS A 624 8.57 10.13 -13.40
CA LYS A 624 8.56 8.68 -13.54
C LYS A 624 8.59 8.03 -12.16
N ARG A 625 7.56 7.23 -11.85
CA ARG A 625 7.47 6.51 -10.57
C ARG A 625 8.15 5.16 -10.65
N VAL A 626 9.12 4.94 -9.77
CA VAL A 626 9.89 3.68 -9.69
C VAL A 626 9.66 3.04 -8.34
N SER A 627 9.26 1.76 -8.32
CA SER A 627 9.07 1.02 -7.07
C SER A 627 10.33 0.28 -6.65
N ILE A 628 10.78 0.47 -5.40
CA ILE A 628 11.90 -0.25 -4.78
C ILE A 628 11.50 -0.81 -3.40
N PRO A 629 12.20 -1.84 -2.87
CA PRO A 629 12.03 -2.29 -1.49
C PRO A 629 12.25 -1.15 -0.50
N TYR A 630 11.38 -1.06 0.51
CA TYR A 630 11.53 -0.06 1.56
C TYR A 630 12.63 -0.46 2.54
N ASP A 631 13.57 0.46 2.74
CA ASP A 631 14.51 0.47 3.86
C ASP A 631 14.63 1.90 4.37
N VAL A 632 14.46 2.11 5.68
CA VAL A 632 14.39 3.45 6.27
C VAL A 632 15.65 4.29 6.01
N HIS A 633 16.83 3.67 6.00
CA HIS A 633 18.11 4.36 5.86
C HIS A 633 18.46 4.65 4.40
N ILE A 634 18.18 3.72 3.49
CA ILE A 634 18.43 3.85 2.05
C ILE A 634 17.37 4.77 1.42
N SER A 635 16.09 4.47 1.67
CA SER A 635 14.96 5.13 1.01
C SER A 635 14.87 6.63 1.30
N LYS A 636 15.15 7.03 2.55
CA LYS A 636 15.13 8.45 2.98
C LYS A 636 16.20 9.28 2.29
N GLN A 637 17.33 8.67 1.95
CA GLN A 637 18.44 9.35 1.27
C GLN A 637 18.23 9.43 -0.24
N LEU A 638 17.69 8.37 -0.85
CA LEU A 638 17.55 8.29 -2.31
C LEU A 638 16.47 9.21 -2.86
N ARG A 639 15.28 9.19 -2.27
CA ARG A 639 14.11 9.82 -2.91
C ARG A 639 14.29 11.33 -3.17
N PRO A 640 14.75 12.17 -2.22
CA PRO A 640 14.93 13.59 -2.50
C PRO A 640 15.96 13.85 -3.60
N LYS A 641 17.04 13.05 -3.65
CA LYS A 641 18.12 13.22 -4.62
C LYS A 641 17.72 12.79 -6.02
N LEU A 642 16.99 11.69 -6.14
CA LEU A 642 16.56 11.15 -7.44
C LEU A 642 15.44 11.95 -8.10
N ARG A 643 14.68 12.73 -7.31
CA ARG A 643 13.70 13.67 -7.85
C ARG A 643 14.33 14.71 -8.76
N ASN A 644 15.58 15.11 -8.50
CA ASN A 644 16.33 16.03 -9.36
C ASN A 644 16.66 15.43 -10.74
N PHE A 645 16.55 14.10 -10.88
CA PHE A 645 16.76 13.37 -12.13
C PHE A 645 15.44 12.84 -12.72
N GLY A 646 14.29 13.44 -12.34
CA GLY A 646 12.97 13.08 -12.88
C GLY A 646 12.38 11.78 -12.35
N ILE A 647 12.97 11.16 -11.33
CA ILE A 647 12.53 9.88 -10.74
C ILE A 647 11.88 10.12 -9.37
N ASP A 648 10.62 9.72 -9.19
CA ASP A 648 9.98 9.63 -7.87
C ASP A 648 9.96 8.17 -7.38
N LEU A 649 10.68 7.92 -6.29
CA LEU A 649 10.68 6.60 -5.67
C LEU A 649 9.38 6.34 -4.89
N VAL A 650 8.77 5.19 -5.19
CA VAL A 650 7.69 4.57 -4.46
C VAL A 650 8.25 3.34 -3.74
N PHE A 651 7.81 3.09 -2.52
CA PHE A 651 8.41 2.04 -1.69
C PHE A 651 7.50 0.82 -1.60
N SER A 652 8.07 -0.37 -1.49
CA SER A 652 7.34 -1.62 -1.27
C SER A 652 7.87 -2.33 -0.03
N SER A 653 6.99 -2.65 0.91
CA SER A 653 7.33 -3.46 2.10
C SER A 653 6.85 -4.91 1.98
N ARG A 654 6.35 -5.32 0.80
CA ARG A 654 5.62 -6.58 0.59
C ARG A 654 6.42 -7.82 0.99
N ASP A 655 7.72 -7.85 0.72
CA ASP A 655 8.57 -9.01 1.01
C ASP A 655 8.80 -9.19 2.52
N ASN A 656 8.72 -8.10 3.28
CA ASN A 656 8.93 -8.10 4.73
C ASN A 656 7.62 -8.25 5.52
N GLN A 657 6.47 -8.36 4.84
CA GLN A 657 5.18 -8.52 5.50
C GLN A 657 5.05 -9.90 6.15
N LEU A 658 4.35 -9.97 7.30
CA LEU A 658 4.04 -11.23 7.97
C LEU A 658 3.32 -12.21 7.06
N ARG A 659 2.34 -11.74 6.29
CA ARG A 659 1.68 -12.51 5.23
C ARG A 659 2.67 -13.24 4.31
N THR A 660 3.76 -12.60 3.93
CA THR A 660 4.72 -13.18 2.98
C THR A 660 5.63 -14.17 3.69
N SER A 661 6.02 -13.86 4.93
CA SER A 661 6.91 -14.68 5.74
C SER A 661 6.26 -15.97 6.26
N LEU A 662 4.98 -15.89 6.65
CA LEU A 662 4.20 -16.99 7.23
C LEU A 662 3.56 -17.93 6.17
N GLY A 663 3.74 -17.63 4.89
CA GLY A 663 3.30 -18.48 3.78
C GLY A 663 1.92 -18.14 3.19
N SER A 664 1.50 -18.92 2.21
CA SER A 664 0.24 -18.72 1.47
C SER A 664 -0.65 -19.95 1.57
N THR A 665 -1.97 -19.73 1.57
CA THR A 665 -2.95 -20.81 1.43
C THR A 665 -3.01 -21.37 0.02
N LYS A 666 -2.56 -20.59 -0.99
CA LYS A 666 -2.52 -21.04 -2.39
C LYS A 666 -1.45 -22.11 -2.59
N ASP A 667 -1.72 -23.04 -3.50
CA ASP A 667 -0.76 -24.08 -3.87
C ASP A 667 0.58 -23.49 -4.34
N PRO A 668 1.72 -24.08 -3.96
CA PRO A 668 3.01 -23.64 -4.47
C PRO A 668 3.10 -23.89 -5.97
N VAL A 669 3.65 -22.93 -6.71
CA VAL A 669 3.95 -23.12 -8.14
C VAL A 669 5.24 -23.94 -8.26
N ASN A 670 5.21 -25.02 -9.04
CA ASN A 670 6.39 -25.81 -9.37
C ASN A 670 7.51 -24.89 -9.90
N THR A 671 8.74 -25.11 -9.44
CA THR A 671 9.91 -24.33 -9.85
C THR A 671 10.12 -24.34 -11.37
N LEU A 672 9.85 -25.46 -12.05
CA LEU A 672 9.96 -25.56 -13.51
C LEU A 672 8.92 -24.71 -14.26
N ASN A 673 7.80 -24.37 -13.62
CA ASN A 673 6.73 -23.55 -14.20
C ASN A 673 6.93 -22.04 -13.97
N LYS A 674 7.97 -21.65 -13.24
CA LYS A 674 8.30 -20.25 -12.99
C LYS A 674 9.16 -19.69 -14.14
N ALA A 675 9.11 -18.37 -14.30
CA ALA A 675 9.96 -17.61 -15.20
C ALA A 675 11.02 -16.84 -14.39
N GLY A 676 12.08 -16.40 -15.06
CA GLY A 676 13.10 -15.56 -14.47
C GLY A 676 14.53 -15.93 -14.85
N VAL A 677 15.47 -15.63 -13.95
CA VAL A 677 16.89 -15.97 -14.11
C VAL A 677 17.11 -17.36 -13.54
N TYR A 678 17.73 -18.24 -14.33
CA TYR A 678 18.02 -19.62 -13.99
C TYR A 678 19.51 -19.93 -14.17
N LYS A 679 19.93 -21.01 -13.51
CA LYS A 679 21.26 -21.60 -13.58
C LYS A 679 21.13 -23.03 -14.06
N ILE A 680 22.00 -23.45 -14.98
CA ILE A 680 22.20 -24.85 -15.37
C ILE A 680 23.62 -25.21 -14.96
N SER A 681 23.76 -26.25 -14.13
CA SER A 681 25.06 -26.79 -13.74
C SER A 681 25.32 -28.07 -14.53
N CYS A 682 26.49 -28.22 -15.15
CA CYS A 682 26.81 -29.50 -15.79
C CYS A 682 27.02 -30.58 -14.72
N SER A 683 26.46 -31.77 -14.89
CA SER A 683 26.67 -32.89 -13.95
C SER A 683 28.03 -33.56 -14.16
N HIS A 684 28.63 -33.40 -15.34
CA HIS A 684 29.87 -34.07 -15.76
C HIS A 684 31.12 -33.20 -15.58
N CYS A 685 30.97 -31.88 -15.40
CA CYS A 685 32.09 -30.98 -15.20
C CYS A 685 31.70 -29.76 -14.34
N SER A 686 32.67 -28.96 -13.95
CA SER A 686 32.44 -27.77 -13.10
C SER A 686 31.77 -26.59 -13.84
N LYS A 687 31.45 -26.74 -15.13
CA LYS A 687 30.91 -25.65 -15.95
C LYS A 687 29.45 -25.33 -15.59
N VAL A 688 29.14 -24.04 -15.59
CA VAL A 688 27.84 -23.48 -15.21
C VAL A 688 27.38 -22.47 -16.26
N TYR A 689 26.09 -22.46 -16.54
CA TYR A 689 25.45 -21.43 -17.36
C TYR A 689 24.40 -20.67 -16.55
N VAL A 690 24.34 -19.35 -16.72
CA VAL A 690 23.27 -18.50 -16.18
C VAL A 690 22.50 -17.91 -17.36
N GLY A 691 21.18 -18.02 -17.34
CA GLY A 691 20.32 -17.50 -18.40
C GLY A 691 19.04 -16.90 -17.88
N GLN A 692 18.31 -16.20 -18.75
CA GLN A 692 16.98 -15.66 -18.45
C GLN A 692 15.87 -16.25 -19.32
N THR A 693 14.64 -16.31 -18.78
CA THR A 693 13.44 -16.68 -19.52
C THR A 693 12.21 -15.91 -19.05
N LYS A 694 11.36 -15.50 -20.00
CA LYS A 694 10.03 -14.91 -19.75
C LYS A 694 8.91 -15.95 -19.73
N ARG A 695 9.20 -17.18 -20.14
CA ARG A 695 8.31 -18.35 -20.15
C ARG A 695 8.66 -19.27 -19.00
N SER A 696 7.92 -20.37 -18.84
CA SER A 696 8.30 -21.43 -17.90
C SER A 696 9.71 -21.93 -18.20
N LEU A 697 10.44 -22.23 -17.12
CA LEU A 697 11.78 -22.80 -17.20
C LEU A 697 11.78 -24.15 -17.92
N GLU A 698 10.75 -24.96 -17.75
CA GLU A 698 10.59 -26.23 -18.47
C GLU A 698 10.61 -26.04 -20.00
N VAL A 699 9.84 -25.07 -20.50
CA VAL A 699 9.81 -24.76 -21.93
C VAL A 699 11.18 -24.29 -22.38
N ARG A 700 11.84 -23.43 -21.61
CA ARG A 700 13.20 -22.97 -21.94
C ARG A 700 14.21 -24.11 -21.97
N PHE A 701 14.11 -25.05 -21.05
CA PHE A 701 14.99 -26.22 -21.02
C PHE A 701 14.79 -27.14 -22.23
N LYS A 702 13.52 -27.39 -22.61
CA LYS A 702 13.21 -28.15 -23.83
C LYS A 702 13.79 -27.50 -25.08
N GLU A 703 13.91 -26.18 -25.13
CA GLU A 703 14.57 -25.50 -26.25
C GLU A 703 16.06 -25.79 -26.32
N HIS A 704 16.75 -25.80 -25.18
CA HIS A 704 18.17 -26.20 -25.13
C HIS A 704 18.34 -27.64 -25.64
N LEU A 705 17.50 -28.57 -25.20
CA LEU A 705 17.54 -29.97 -25.67
C LEU A 705 17.19 -30.11 -27.16
N ALA A 706 16.16 -29.39 -27.63
CA ALA A 706 15.76 -29.41 -29.03
C ALA A 706 16.86 -28.87 -29.95
N GLU A 707 17.68 -27.94 -29.45
CA GLU A 707 18.82 -27.41 -30.19
C GLU A 707 19.93 -28.45 -30.38
N ILE A 708 20.24 -29.24 -29.36
CA ILE A 708 21.16 -30.39 -29.46
C ILE A 708 20.68 -31.36 -30.56
N GLY A 709 19.38 -31.71 -30.56
CA GLY A 709 18.81 -32.59 -31.57
C GLY A 709 18.80 -32.01 -32.99
N LYS A 710 18.72 -30.68 -33.13
CA LYS A 710 18.87 -30.00 -34.43
C LYS A 710 20.32 -30.02 -34.90
N ALA A 711 21.28 -29.79 -33.99
CA ALA A 711 22.69 -29.84 -34.30
C ALA A 711 23.09 -31.21 -34.84
N GLN A 712 22.69 -32.30 -34.15
CA GLN A 712 22.94 -33.67 -34.59
C GLN A 712 22.42 -33.90 -36.02
N LYS A 713 21.14 -33.58 -36.29
CA LYS A 713 20.54 -33.76 -37.62
C LYS A 713 21.20 -32.95 -38.73
N THR A 714 21.78 -31.80 -38.40
CA THR A 714 22.48 -30.95 -39.38
C THR A 714 23.88 -31.50 -39.68
N ILE A 715 24.58 -31.95 -38.64
CA ILE A 715 25.92 -32.53 -38.76
C ILE A 715 25.86 -33.90 -39.45
N ASP A 716 24.85 -34.71 -39.18
CA ASP A 716 24.60 -35.98 -39.89
C ASP A 716 24.38 -35.77 -41.41
N LYS A 717 23.98 -34.57 -41.82
CA LYS A 717 23.84 -34.16 -43.23
C LYS A 717 25.12 -33.52 -43.80
N GLY A 718 26.24 -33.60 -43.08
CA GLY A 718 27.53 -33.04 -43.49
C GLY A 718 27.63 -31.51 -43.45
N MET A 719 26.69 -30.83 -42.76
CA MET A 719 26.68 -29.37 -42.67
C MET A 719 27.18 -28.87 -41.30
N THR A 720 27.76 -27.67 -41.28
CA THR A 720 28.13 -26.99 -40.04
C THR A 720 26.89 -26.45 -39.32
N TYR A 721 26.92 -26.46 -37.98
CA TYR A 721 25.82 -25.95 -37.16
C TYR A 721 26.30 -24.82 -36.23
N ASP A 722 25.64 -23.67 -36.30
CA ASP A 722 25.87 -22.55 -35.38
C ASP A 722 24.93 -22.64 -34.17
N PHE A 723 25.51 -22.85 -32.99
CA PHE A 723 24.78 -22.97 -31.73
C PHE A 723 24.39 -21.60 -31.17
N LYS A 724 23.08 -21.38 -31.05
CA LYS A 724 22.46 -20.25 -30.34
C LYS A 724 22.49 -20.45 -28.83
N SER A 725 22.53 -21.69 -28.35
CA SER A 725 22.67 -22.02 -26.94
C SER A 725 24.07 -22.53 -26.62
N LYS A 726 24.74 -21.86 -25.69
CA LYS A 726 26.03 -22.30 -25.14
C LYS A 726 25.94 -23.56 -24.29
N VAL A 727 24.78 -23.80 -23.68
CA VAL A 727 24.49 -25.07 -23.02
C VAL A 727 24.43 -26.19 -24.05
N ALA A 728 23.70 -26.01 -25.15
CA ALA A 728 23.64 -27.00 -26.22
C ALA A 728 25.01 -27.24 -26.88
N GLU A 729 25.76 -26.17 -27.17
CA GLU A 729 27.13 -26.24 -27.72
C GLU A 729 28.04 -27.08 -26.82
N HIS A 730 28.11 -26.75 -25.52
CA HIS A 730 28.94 -27.46 -24.56
C HIS A 730 28.59 -28.95 -24.46
N ILE A 731 27.29 -29.25 -24.35
CA ILE A 731 26.83 -30.62 -24.18
C ILE A 731 27.12 -31.45 -25.42
N PHE A 732 26.89 -30.87 -26.60
CA PHE A 732 27.13 -31.52 -27.87
C PHE A 732 28.64 -31.74 -28.12
N SER A 733 29.47 -30.73 -27.89
CA SER A 733 30.91 -30.82 -28.15
C SER A 733 31.65 -31.77 -27.21
N GLU A 734 31.18 -31.89 -25.97
CA GLU A 734 31.88 -32.63 -24.92
C GLU A 734 31.21 -33.97 -24.59
N GLY A 735 30.12 -34.32 -25.30
CA GLY A 735 29.39 -35.58 -25.10
C GLY A 735 28.73 -35.69 -23.72
N HIS A 736 28.45 -34.57 -23.06
CA HIS A 736 27.82 -34.54 -21.74
C HIS A 736 26.31 -34.78 -21.82
N THR A 737 25.66 -34.92 -20.66
CA THR A 737 24.20 -34.94 -20.56
C THR A 737 23.71 -33.96 -19.50
N ILE A 738 22.49 -33.45 -19.68
CA ILE A 738 21.80 -32.60 -18.71
C ILE A 738 20.38 -33.11 -18.48
N THR A 739 19.92 -32.96 -17.25
CA THR A 739 18.59 -33.34 -16.79
C THR A 739 17.89 -32.15 -16.15
N THR A 740 16.61 -32.31 -15.81
CA THR A 740 15.87 -31.26 -15.10
C THR A 740 16.39 -31.02 -13.67
N ALA A 741 17.13 -31.97 -13.09
CA ALA A 741 17.74 -31.83 -11.77
C ALA A 741 18.89 -30.80 -11.76
N ASP A 742 19.51 -30.58 -12.92
CA ASP A 742 20.65 -29.69 -13.10
C ASP A 742 20.26 -28.20 -13.18
N ILE A 743 18.97 -27.92 -13.20
CA ILE A 743 18.42 -26.58 -13.41
C ILE A 743 17.90 -26.01 -12.09
N LYS A 744 18.26 -24.76 -11.82
CA LYS A 744 17.79 -24.02 -10.64
C LYS A 744 17.36 -22.61 -11.01
N ILE A 745 16.19 -22.18 -10.54
CA ILE A 745 15.83 -20.75 -10.60
C ILE A 745 16.61 -19.99 -9.53
N LEU A 746 17.30 -18.93 -9.96
CA LEU A 746 17.99 -17.98 -9.09
C LEU A 746 17.06 -16.83 -8.68
N ARG A 747 16.30 -16.27 -9.63
CA ARG A 747 15.38 -15.15 -9.38
C ARG A 747 14.09 -15.30 -10.16
N ASN A 748 12.96 -15.05 -9.51
CA ASN A 748 11.64 -14.99 -10.15
C ASN A 748 11.32 -13.55 -10.55
N VAL A 749 11.60 -13.19 -11.80
CA VAL A 749 11.39 -11.84 -12.38
C VAL A 749 10.80 -12.02 -13.78
N SER A 750 9.86 -11.15 -14.16
CA SER A 750 9.20 -11.22 -15.48
C SER A 750 9.34 -9.95 -16.32
N SER A 751 9.73 -8.83 -15.72
CA SER A 751 9.95 -7.56 -16.44
C SER A 751 11.20 -7.68 -17.32
N PRO A 752 11.12 -7.36 -18.63
CA PRO A 752 12.25 -7.49 -19.56
C PRO A 752 13.54 -6.81 -19.08
N TRP A 753 13.46 -5.52 -18.76
CA TRP A 753 14.65 -4.76 -18.36
C TRP A 753 15.20 -5.17 -16.98
N LYS A 754 14.31 -5.59 -16.07
CA LYS A 754 14.75 -6.15 -14.79
C LYS A 754 15.40 -7.52 -14.96
N LEU A 755 14.96 -8.29 -15.95
CA LEU A 755 15.51 -9.59 -16.28
C LEU A 755 16.96 -9.42 -16.76
N ASP A 756 17.22 -8.47 -17.67
CA ASP A 756 18.57 -8.21 -18.17
C ASP A 756 19.55 -7.82 -17.04
N VAL A 757 19.14 -6.90 -16.16
CA VAL A 757 19.96 -6.48 -15.00
C VAL A 757 20.13 -7.62 -13.98
N ALA A 758 19.07 -8.39 -13.73
CA ALA A 758 19.11 -9.52 -12.80
C ALA A 758 20.00 -10.66 -13.32
N GLU A 759 19.98 -10.94 -14.62
CA GLU A 759 20.86 -11.91 -15.27
C GLU A 759 22.32 -11.48 -15.15
N SER A 760 22.64 -10.23 -15.50
CA SER A 760 23.99 -9.67 -15.35
C SER A 760 24.50 -9.74 -13.90
N LEU A 761 23.65 -9.47 -12.91
CA LEU A 761 24.01 -9.61 -11.49
C LEU A 761 24.35 -11.06 -11.13
N GLU A 762 23.54 -12.03 -11.55
CA GLU A 762 23.79 -13.44 -11.24
C GLU A 762 24.99 -14.03 -11.99
N ILE A 763 25.27 -13.54 -13.21
CA ILE A 763 26.50 -13.82 -13.95
C ILE A 763 27.72 -13.30 -13.18
N CYS A 764 27.68 -12.04 -12.71
CA CYS A 764 28.77 -11.41 -11.97
C CYS A 764 29.14 -12.17 -10.68
N LYS A 765 28.15 -12.83 -10.05
CA LYS A 765 28.32 -13.66 -8.84
C LYS A 765 28.98 -15.02 -9.10
N GLN A 766 29.01 -15.52 -10.34
CA GLN A 766 29.68 -16.78 -10.67
C GLN A 766 31.20 -16.63 -10.78
N VAL A 767 31.92 -17.75 -10.69
CA VAL A 767 33.38 -17.80 -10.89
C VAL A 767 33.67 -17.81 -12.40
N PRO A 768 34.45 -16.84 -12.94
CA PRO A 768 34.64 -16.70 -14.38
C PRO A 768 35.18 -17.95 -15.09
N THR A 769 36.09 -18.69 -14.45
CA THR A 769 36.71 -19.91 -15.03
C THR A 769 35.73 -21.06 -15.22
N THR A 770 34.59 -21.04 -14.54
CA THR A 770 33.54 -22.08 -14.61
C THR A 770 32.34 -21.66 -15.46
N LEU A 771 32.32 -20.42 -15.96
CA LEU A 771 31.12 -19.86 -16.59
C LEU A 771 31.10 -20.11 -18.11
N LEU A 772 30.00 -20.66 -18.61
CA LEU A 772 29.76 -20.89 -20.04
C LEU A 772 29.33 -19.64 -20.81
N ASN A 773 28.84 -18.61 -20.12
CA ASN A 773 28.46 -17.35 -20.73
C ASN A 773 29.69 -16.66 -21.35
N ARG A 774 29.56 -16.15 -22.58
CA ARG A 774 30.62 -15.36 -23.26
C ARG A 774 30.56 -13.87 -22.93
N ASP A 775 29.43 -13.40 -22.42
CA ASP A 775 29.18 -12.01 -22.07
C ASP A 775 28.83 -11.85 -20.58
N ASN A 776 28.87 -10.61 -20.09
CA ASN A 776 28.48 -10.25 -18.73
C ASN A 776 26.98 -9.87 -18.63
N GLY A 777 26.17 -10.26 -19.63
CA GLY A 777 24.78 -9.82 -19.82
C GLY A 777 24.62 -8.35 -20.19
N ASN A 778 23.37 -7.96 -20.51
CA ASN A 778 23.02 -6.65 -21.08
C ASN A 778 22.78 -5.52 -20.05
N GLY A 779 22.82 -5.84 -18.75
CA GLY A 779 22.54 -4.90 -17.66
C GLY A 779 23.73 -4.67 -16.73
N ASN A 780 24.96 -4.84 -17.22
CA ASN A 780 26.16 -4.78 -16.39
C ASN A 780 26.41 -3.38 -15.80
N THR A 781 26.77 -3.32 -14.52
CA THR A 781 27.03 -2.06 -13.79
C THR A 781 28.05 -2.28 -12.68
N TRP A 782 28.86 -1.27 -12.39
CA TRP A 782 29.82 -1.32 -11.29
C TRP A 782 29.14 -1.35 -9.91
N LEU A 783 27.84 -1.03 -9.83
CA LEU A 783 27.06 -1.16 -8.60
C LEU A 783 27.03 -2.60 -8.07
N PHE A 784 27.23 -3.60 -8.92
CA PHE A 784 27.29 -5.01 -8.50
C PHE A 784 28.45 -5.30 -7.54
N ASN A 785 29.51 -4.47 -7.54
CA ASN A 785 30.62 -4.59 -6.60
C ASN A 785 30.21 -4.33 -5.14
N LEU A 786 29.02 -3.77 -4.90
CA LEU A 786 28.48 -3.54 -3.55
C LEU A 786 27.79 -4.79 -2.97
N VAL A 787 27.65 -5.84 -3.76
CA VAL A 787 27.08 -7.13 -3.34
C VAL A 787 28.23 -8.06 -2.95
N PRO A 788 28.14 -8.78 -1.81
CA PRO A 788 29.11 -9.81 -1.49
C PRO A 788 29.14 -10.86 -2.60
N THR A 789 30.29 -11.02 -3.26
CA THR A 789 30.46 -12.05 -4.29
C THR A 789 30.98 -13.34 -3.65
N ASN A 790 30.66 -14.49 -4.26
CA ASN A 790 31.26 -15.78 -3.90
C ASN A 790 32.79 -15.82 -4.12
N ARG A 791 33.41 -14.72 -4.58
CA ARG A 791 34.86 -14.57 -4.76
C ARG A 791 35.62 -14.31 -3.46
N SER A 792 34.91 -14.17 -2.33
CA SER A 792 35.48 -13.80 -1.02
C SER A 792 35.32 -14.89 0.05
N ARG A 793 35.11 -16.15 -0.37
CA ARG A 793 35.19 -17.33 0.50
C ARG A 793 36.18 -18.33 -0.06
#